data_AF-K5DIJ3-F1
#
_entry.id   AF-K5DIJ3-F1
#
_cell.length_a   1.000
_cell.length_b   1.000
_cell.length_c   1.000
_cell.angle_alpha   90.00
_cell.angle_beta   90.00
_cell.angle_gamma   90.00
#
_symmetry.space_group_name_H-M   'P 1'
#
loop_
_entity.id
_entity.type
_entity.pdbx_description
1 polymer ?
#
loop_
_entity_poly.entity_id
_entity_poly.type
_entity_poly.pdbx_seq_one_letter_code
_entity_poly.pdbx_strand_id
1 'polypeptide(L)'
;MSLITRATTVFLSVLLTLVWSMPTGAADPEPVDLVVYGGTSAGIAAAVQAQRMGKTVIVIEPSQRVGGLTTGGLGQTDIGNKAAIGGIAREFYEDIATYYEDASAWKFQRSDEYRGGGQSKTAAGEAAMWTFEPSAALSVYEDWIERDGIRVDYGKRLDRSAVMMTRSLPARIIAIRMESGETYRARMFIDATYEGDLLAAAGVSYTVGREANEQYGETLNGVQTKMAIHHQLRNGIDPYVVPGDASSGLLPHIDPDGPGEEGGADHRVQAYCFRMCLTDHPDNRIPFEKPDGYQPLWYELMLRNYEAGENAAPWINSPMPNRKTDTNNRLGFSTDFIGQDYDYPEATYEEREKIVAAHRLYQRGLMWTLANHPRVPENVRKQVARWGMCKDEFEEGNGWQDQLYIREARRMVGEYVMTQKNCQGLPVEDPIGLAAYTMDSHNQQRYVDENGHARNEGDVQVGGFPPYGISYRSLVPKRREVSNLLVPVCLSATHIAFGSIRMEPVFMVLGQTTATAAVIAIDDQVAVQNVDYERLASRLLEDKQVLTYAGPEAKPGIDPKSLDGVVVDNSQAKTEGGWMVSNSSGQRVGMNYLHDGDASKGDCVAVYEGKLKRPGRYQVNLLWPVHPNRASNTLVTITDASGKQHEVRVNQRDSKSGGQANLGEFELEASAIVEIKNEDSDGYVIADAVQFIPVGVAGE
;
A
#
# COMPACT_ATOMS: atom_id res chain seq x y z
N MET A 1 74.20 55.70 24.01
CA MET A 1 74.83 55.80 25.34
C MET A 1 74.89 54.41 25.96
N SER A 2 76.09 54.00 26.37
CA SER A 2 76.49 52.92 27.30
C SER A 2 75.84 51.53 27.17
N LEU A 3 76.49 50.47 26.65
CA LEU A 3 77.59 49.65 27.21
C LEU A 3 77.30 49.01 28.57
N ILE A 4 77.19 47.67 28.62
CA ILE A 4 78.12 46.70 29.26
C ILE A 4 77.43 45.30 29.31
N THR A 5 77.79 44.27 28.53
CA THR A 5 78.91 43.28 28.58
C THR A 5 78.60 41.98 29.35
N ARG A 6 79.00 40.85 28.73
CA ARG A 6 79.31 39.49 29.24
C ARG A 6 78.14 38.47 29.22
N ALA A 7 78.28 37.21 28.79
CA ALA A 7 79.44 36.40 28.36
C ALA A 7 78.97 34.99 27.90
N THR A 8 79.68 34.43 26.91
CA THR A 8 80.13 33.02 26.80
C THR A 8 79.10 31.85 26.71
N THR A 9 78.96 31.34 25.48
CA THR A 9 79.13 29.92 25.06
C THR A 9 78.42 28.80 25.83
N VAL A 10 77.40 28.17 25.22
CA VAL A 10 77.32 26.73 24.87
C VAL A 10 76.21 26.60 23.81
N PHE A 11 76.58 26.29 22.56
CA PHE A 11 75.69 26.15 21.42
C PHE A 11 75.69 24.68 20.97
N LEU A 12 75.01 23.82 21.72
CA LEU A 12 74.60 22.48 21.30
C LEU A 12 73.65 21.93 22.37
N SER A 13 72.62 21.18 21.98
CA SER A 13 71.65 20.46 22.83
C SER A 13 70.42 21.21 23.37
N VAL A 14 69.65 21.90 22.50
CA VAL A 14 68.17 22.01 22.63
C VAL A 14 67.52 22.09 21.24
N LEU A 15 67.67 21.03 20.44
CA LEU A 15 66.92 20.89 19.18
C LEU A 15 66.35 19.47 19.05
N LEU A 16 65.76 18.97 20.14
CA LEU A 16 65.07 17.69 20.18
C LEU A 16 64.10 17.71 21.38
N THR A 17 62.93 18.34 21.22
CA THR A 17 61.68 18.17 22.01
C THR A 17 60.68 19.29 21.72
N LEU A 18 60.40 19.54 20.44
CA LEU A 18 59.13 20.11 20.02
C LEU A 18 58.65 19.28 18.84
N VAL A 19 58.36 18.00 19.15
CA VAL A 19 57.39 17.25 18.35
C VAL A 19 56.09 18.00 18.55
N TRP A 20 55.69 18.75 17.53
CA TRP A 20 54.31 19.16 17.37
C TRP A 20 53.47 17.89 17.43
N SER A 21 52.82 17.67 18.55
CA SER A 21 51.58 16.90 18.61
C SER A 21 50.54 17.70 17.82
N MET A 22 50.64 17.63 16.49
CA MET A 22 49.48 17.81 15.65
C MET A 22 48.44 16.81 16.18
N PRO A 23 47.19 17.23 16.45
CA PRO A 23 46.16 16.26 16.69
C PRO A 23 46.16 15.37 15.45
N THR A 24 46.48 14.09 15.63
CA THR A 24 46.12 13.07 14.65
C THR A 24 44.62 13.24 14.48
N GLY A 25 44.21 13.89 13.38
CA GLY A 25 42.83 13.84 12.95
C GLY A 25 42.47 12.36 13.00
N ALA A 26 41.47 12.00 13.80
CA ALA A 26 40.96 10.64 13.80
C ALA A 26 40.79 10.27 12.33
N ALA A 27 41.45 9.19 11.89
CA ALA A 27 41.26 8.71 10.53
C ALA A 27 39.75 8.63 10.30
N ASP A 28 39.26 9.20 9.19
CA ASP A 28 37.84 9.14 8.87
C ASP A 28 37.40 7.68 9.02
N PRO A 29 36.37 7.37 9.84
CA PRO A 29 35.96 6.00 10.08
C PRO A 29 35.71 5.32 8.73
N GLU A 30 36.23 4.10 8.60
CA GLU A 30 36.01 3.25 7.43
C GLU A 30 34.49 3.11 7.19
N PRO A 31 34.02 3.22 5.94
CA PRO A 31 32.60 3.08 5.65
C PRO A 31 32.12 1.69 6.03
N VAL A 32 30.94 1.62 6.66
CA VAL A 32 30.26 0.34 6.86
C VAL A 32 29.76 -0.20 5.51
N ASP A 33 29.39 -1.48 5.47
CA ASP A 33 28.87 -2.07 4.24
C ASP A 33 27.50 -1.47 3.89
N LEU A 34 26.61 -1.34 4.87
CA LEU A 34 25.22 -0.91 4.66
C LEU A 34 24.77 0.13 5.71
N VAL A 35 24.15 1.21 5.24
CA VAL A 35 23.34 2.11 6.08
C VAL A 35 21.88 1.97 5.69
N VAL A 36 21.03 1.73 6.68
CA VAL A 36 19.57 1.70 6.54
C VAL A 36 19.01 2.95 7.22
N TYR A 37 18.37 3.83 6.47
CA TYR A 37 17.66 4.98 7.02
C TYR A 37 16.18 4.63 7.17
N GLY A 38 15.69 4.65 8.41
CA GLY A 38 14.36 4.16 8.80
C GLY A 38 14.44 2.79 9.46
N GLY A 39 14.08 2.72 10.74
CA GLY A 39 13.93 1.52 11.55
C GLY A 39 12.51 0.94 11.50
N THR A 40 11.83 1.03 10.36
CA THR A 40 10.55 0.35 10.11
C THR A 40 10.74 -1.17 10.08
N SER A 41 9.66 -1.94 9.98
CA SER A 41 9.75 -3.40 9.81
C SER A 41 10.64 -3.81 8.62
N ALA A 42 10.59 -3.07 7.51
CA ALA A 42 11.49 -3.27 6.37
C ALA A 42 12.95 -3.02 6.75
N GLY A 43 13.21 -1.93 7.48
CA GLY A 43 14.57 -1.55 7.88
C GLY A 43 15.22 -2.55 8.82
N ILE A 44 14.47 -3.06 9.80
CA ILE A 44 14.95 -4.10 10.72
C ILE A 44 15.15 -5.43 9.98
N ALA A 45 14.22 -5.83 9.10
CA ALA A 45 14.40 -7.03 8.29
C ALA A 45 15.63 -6.95 7.38
N ALA A 46 15.89 -5.77 6.78
CA ALA A 46 17.09 -5.52 5.98
C ALA A 46 18.37 -5.64 6.82
N ALA A 47 18.38 -5.09 8.03
CA ALA A 47 19.54 -5.15 8.91
C ALA A 47 19.84 -6.58 9.37
N VAL A 48 18.82 -7.34 9.78
CA VAL A 48 18.94 -8.77 10.13
C VAL A 48 19.52 -9.56 8.96
N GLN A 49 18.99 -9.36 7.75
CA GLN A 49 19.49 -10.06 6.56
C GLN A 49 20.95 -9.70 6.25
N ALA A 50 21.31 -8.41 6.28
CA ALA A 50 22.68 -7.97 6.01
C ALA A 50 23.68 -8.59 7.01
N GLN A 51 23.31 -8.62 8.29
CA GLN A 51 24.12 -9.21 9.36
C GLN A 51 24.28 -10.73 9.17
N ARG A 52 23.20 -11.45 8.83
CA ARG A 52 23.25 -12.89 8.51
C ARG A 52 24.08 -13.21 7.27
N MET A 53 24.22 -12.26 6.36
CA MET A 53 25.12 -12.34 5.20
C MET A 53 26.55 -11.85 5.51
N GLY A 54 26.86 -11.56 6.77
CA GLY A 54 28.20 -11.19 7.23
C GLY A 54 28.64 -9.77 6.87
N LYS A 55 27.69 -8.85 6.64
CA LYS A 55 27.96 -7.44 6.35
C LYS A 55 27.70 -6.57 7.57
N THR A 56 28.52 -5.53 7.72
CA THR A 56 28.32 -4.51 8.75
C THR A 56 27.16 -3.60 8.39
N VAL A 57 26.24 -3.38 9.34
CA VAL A 57 25.05 -2.56 9.11
C VAL A 57 24.81 -1.58 10.27
N ILE A 58 24.35 -0.38 9.93
CA ILE A 58 23.82 0.60 10.88
C ILE A 58 22.39 0.96 10.44
N VAL A 59 21.45 0.88 11.38
CA VAL A 59 20.09 1.42 11.21
C VAL A 59 20.04 2.79 11.88
N ILE A 60 19.50 3.77 11.16
CA ILE A 60 19.29 5.13 11.67
C ILE A 60 17.78 5.32 11.78
N GLU A 61 17.27 5.43 12.99
CA GLU A 61 15.83 5.56 13.29
C GLU A 61 15.50 7.02 13.67
N PRO A 62 14.66 7.73 12.89
CA PRO A 62 14.31 9.12 13.19
C PRO A 62 13.58 9.31 14.52
N SER A 63 12.85 8.31 15.00
CA SER A 63 12.11 8.31 16.27
C SER A 63 12.87 7.58 17.39
N GLN A 64 12.19 7.32 18.51
CA GLN A 64 12.71 6.54 19.63
C GLN A 64 12.22 5.08 19.61
N ARG A 65 11.53 4.64 18.54
CA ARG A 65 10.90 3.32 18.46
C ARG A 65 11.10 2.69 17.09
N VAL A 66 11.55 1.43 17.08
CA VAL A 66 11.70 0.62 15.85
C VAL A 66 10.43 -0.17 15.53
N GLY A 67 10.35 -0.70 14.31
CA GLY A 67 9.30 -1.56 13.80
C GLY A 67 8.11 -0.81 13.20
N GLY A 68 8.19 0.52 13.08
CA GLY A 68 7.18 1.34 12.38
C GLY A 68 5.76 1.05 12.85
N LEU A 69 4.86 0.76 11.91
CA LEU A 69 3.45 0.52 12.19
C LEU A 69 3.19 -0.79 12.95
N THR A 70 4.01 -1.82 12.74
CA THR A 70 3.90 -3.11 13.45
C THR A 70 4.01 -2.92 14.96
N THR A 71 4.93 -2.07 15.42
CA THR A 71 5.03 -1.69 16.84
C THR A 71 4.23 -0.43 17.15
N GLY A 72 3.72 0.26 16.13
CA GLY A 72 2.89 1.45 16.15
C GLY A 72 1.40 1.15 16.04
N GLY A 73 0.91 0.13 16.73
CA GLY A 73 -0.53 -0.12 16.86
C GLY A 73 -1.18 -0.93 15.75
N LEU A 74 -0.50 -1.24 14.64
CA LEU A 74 -0.97 -2.20 13.63
C LEU A 74 -0.64 -3.63 14.10
N GLY A 75 -1.49 -4.14 14.99
CA GLY A 75 -1.34 -5.46 15.60
C GLY A 75 -2.22 -6.54 14.99
N GLN A 76 -3.24 -6.19 14.20
CA GLN A 76 -3.97 -7.15 13.35
C GLN A 76 -3.35 -7.12 11.94
N THR A 77 -2.57 -8.15 11.61
CA THR A 77 -1.77 -8.17 10.38
C THR A 77 -2.64 -8.22 9.12
N ASP A 78 -2.39 -7.31 8.18
CA ASP A 78 -3.03 -7.28 6.87
C ASP A 78 -2.32 -8.24 5.89
N ILE A 79 -2.87 -9.44 5.72
CA ILE A 79 -2.16 -10.57 5.09
C ILE A 79 -2.61 -10.82 3.64
N GLY A 80 -3.92 -10.75 3.37
CA GLY A 80 -4.52 -11.24 2.12
C GLY A 80 -4.41 -12.77 1.96
N ASN A 81 -3.20 -13.29 1.78
CA ASN A 81 -2.90 -14.72 1.69
C ASN A 81 -1.59 -15.06 2.43
N LYS A 82 -1.68 -15.88 3.48
CA LYS A 82 -0.53 -16.28 4.31
C LYS A 82 0.56 -17.03 3.54
N ALA A 83 0.22 -17.69 2.44
CA ALA A 83 1.19 -18.40 1.60
C ALA A 83 2.11 -17.45 0.81
N ALA A 84 1.78 -16.15 0.74
CA ALA A 84 2.63 -15.14 0.17
C ALA A 84 3.78 -14.71 1.11
N ILE A 85 3.69 -15.03 2.40
CA ILE A 85 4.59 -14.53 3.44
C ILE A 85 5.62 -15.63 3.78
N GLY A 86 6.87 -15.37 3.43
CA GLY A 86 8.03 -16.23 3.71
C GLY A 86 9.20 -15.45 4.32
N GLY A 87 10.37 -16.08 4.39
CA GLY A 87 11.62 -15.47 4.86
C GLY A 87 11.54 -14.87 6.27
N ILE A 88 12.24 -13.75 6.48
CA ILE A 88 12.29 -13.01 7.74
C ILE A 88 10.90 -12.53 8.16
N ALA A 89 10.03 -12.16 7.20
CA ALA A 89 8.67 -11.77 7.53
C ALA A 89 7.91 -12.92 8.21
N ARG A 90 8.07 -14.16 7.72
CA ARG A 90 7.47 -15.34 8.34
C ARG A 90 8.07 -15.63 9.72
N GLU A 91 9.39 -15.51 9.85
CA GLU A 91 10.11 -15.67 11.12
C GLU A 91 9.57 -14.72 12.20
N PHE A 92 9.32 -13.44 11.86
CA PHE A 92 8.73 -12.48 12.79
C PHE A 92 7.44 -13.00 13.43
N TYR A 93 6.49 -13.49 12.62
CA TYR A 93 5.22 -13.98 13.16
C TYR A 93 5.34 -15.32 13.91
N GLU A 94 6.37 -16.12 13.63
CA GLU A 94 6.70 -17.33 14.40
C GLU A 94 7.33 -16.95 15.76
N ASP A 95 8.15 -15.90 15.80
CA ASP A 95 8.70 -15.35 17.04
C ASP A 95 7.62 -14.65 17.89
N ILE A 96 6.62 -14.02 17.26
CA ILE A 96 5.42 -13.55 17.97
C ILE A 96 4.67 -14.73 18.63
N ALA A 97 4.51 -15.85 17.93
CA ALA A 97 3.88 -17.02 18.52
C ALA A 97 4.69 -17.52 19.74
N THR A 98 6.02 -17.56 19.59
CA THR A 98 6.96 -17.93 20.66
C THR A 98 6.87 -16.98 21.87
N TYR A 99 6.77 -15.66 21.64
CA TYR A 99 6.57 -14.67 22.71
C TYR A 99 5.35 -15.01 23.58
N TYR A 100 4.24 -15.43 22.96
CA TYR A 100 3.01 -15.80 23.66
C TYR A 100 2.98 -17.23 24.21
N GLU A 101 4.04 -18.02 24.02
CA GLU A 101 4.21 -19.29 24.75
C GLU A 101 4.55 -19.04 26.23
N ASP A 102 5.17 -17.90 26.55
CA ASP A 102 5.39 -17.49 27.93
C ASP A 102 4.07 -17.07 28.58
N ALA A 103 3.71 -17.75 29.67
CA ALA A 103 2.54 -17.41 30.48
C ALA A 103 2.60 -15.98 31.04
N SER A 104 3.79 -15.39 31.21
CA SER A 104 3.96 -14.02 31.70
C SER A 104 3.51 -12.95 30.68
N ALA A 105 3.47 -13.30 29.38
CA ALA A 105 2.97 -12.43 28.32
C ALA A 105 1.45 -12.19 28.45
N TRP A 106 0.72 -13.04 29.16
CA TRP A 106 -0.73 -13.02 29.29
C TRP A 106 -1.19 -12.29 30.57
N LYS A 107 -1.07 -10.95 30.58
CA LYS A 107 -1.32 -10.08 31.74
C LYS A 107 -2.80 -9.90 32.11
N PHE A 108 -3.68 -9.74 31.12
CA PHE A 108 -5.07 -9.30 31.33
C PHE A 108 -6.13 -10.27 30.78
N GLN A 109 -5.68 -11.43 30.31
CA GLN A 109 -6.51 -12.48 29.75
C GLN A 109 -5.77 -13.81 29.85
N ARG A 110 -6.45 -14.94 30.04
CA ARG A 110 -5.78 -16.23 29.86
C ARG A 110 -5.60 -16.55 28.38
N SER A 111 -4.50 -17.22 28.03
CA SER A 111 -4.23 -17.63 26.64
C SER A 111 -5.38 -18.46 26.03
N ASP A 112 -6.01 -19.32 26.83
CA ASP A 112 -7.14 -20.16 26.41
C ASP A 112 -8.47 -19.41 26.23
N GLU A 113 -8.55 -18.13 26.61
CA GLU A 113 -9.71 -17.26 26.37
C GLU A 113 -9.57 -16.44 25.10
N TYR A 114 -8.34 -16.20 24.65
CA TYR A 114 -8.10 -15.39 23.46
C TYR A 114 -8.50 -16.13 22.19
N ARG A 115 -9.20 -15.45 21.31
CA ARG A 115 -9.60 -15.97 19.99
C ARG A 115 -9.28 -14.90 18.96
N GLY A 116 -8.21 -15.13 18.19
CA GLY A 116 -7.93 -14.33 17.00
C GLY A 116 -9.09 -14.40 16.02
N GLY A 117 -9.36 -13.29 15.34
CA GLY A 117 -10.47 -13.14 14.42
C GLY A 117 -10.09 -12.38 13.14
N GLY A 118 -11.03 -12.33 12.19
CA GLY A 118 -10.84 -11.63 10.93
C GLY A 118 -9.83 -12.31 10.00
N GLN A 119 -9.22 -11.51 9.14
CA GLN A 119 -8.26 -11.96 8.12
C GLN A 119 -6.96 -12.53 8.70
N SER A 120 -6.62 -12.15 9.93
CA SER A 120 -5.40 -12.55 10.63
C SER A 120 -5.65 -13.69 11.62
N LYS A 121 -6.74 -14.44 11.44
CA LYS A 121 -7.03 -15.59 12.32
C LYS A 121 -5.91 -16.63 12.21
N THR A 122 -5.25 -16.94 13.31
CA THR A 122 -4.30 -18.06 13.41
C THR A 122 -5.05 -19.40 13.40
N ALA A 123 -4.63 -20.32 12.54
CA ALA A 123 -5.19 -21.67 12.49
C ALA A 123 -4.64 -22.53 13.64
N ALA A 124 -5.40 -23.55 14.04
CA ALA A 124 -4.92 -24.48 15.07
C ALA A 124 -3.66 -25.22 14.59
N GLY A 125 -2.60 -25.21 15.40
CA GLY A 125 -1.31 -25.82 15.07
C GLY A 125 -0.47 -25.04 14.06
N GLU A 126 -0.87 -23.83 13.69
CA GLU A 126 -0.04 -22.94 12.89
C GLU A 126 1.12 -22.37 13.73
N ALA A 127 2.34 -22.45 13.22
CA ALA A 127 3.54 -21.96 13.93
C ALA A 127 3.58 -20.43 14.07
N ALA A 128 2.91 -19.70 13.17
CA ALA A 128 2.89 -18.24 13.14
C ALA A 128 1.64 -17.69 13.85
N MET A 129 1.81 -16.56 14.54
CA MET A 129 0.73 -15.79 15.15
C MET A 129 0.63 -14.40 14.51
N TRP A 130 -0.57 -14.05 14.05
CA TRP A 130 -0.80 -12.91 13.15
C TRP A 130 -1.51 -11.73 13.81
N THR A 131 -1.74 -11.84 15.12
CA THR A 131 -2.34 -10.81 15.95
C THR A 131 -1.49 -10.66 17.19
N PHE A 132 -1.10 -9.44 17.55
CA PHE A 132 -0.17 -9.22 18.65
C PHE A 132 -0.30 -7.81 19.20
N GLU A 133 0.20 -7.62 20.40
CA GLU A 133 0.28 -6.31 21.04
C GLU A 133 1.47 -5.50 20.50
N PRO A 134 1.38 -4.17 20.47
CA PRO A 134 2.49 -3.32 20.00
C PRO A 134 3.79 -3.54 20.79
N SER A 135 3.71 -3.76 22.10
CA SER A 135 4.87 -4.10 22.95
C SER A 135 5.46 -5.48 22.65
N ALA A 136 4.63 -6.45 22.25
CA ALA A 136 5.10 -7.79 21.90
C ALA A 136 5.93 -7.74 20.61
N ALA A 137 5.44 -7.03 19.59
CA ALA A 137 6.19 -6.77 18.38
C ALA A 137 7.50 -6.01 18.63
N LEU A 138 7.49 -5.03 19.54
CA LEU A 138 8.70 -4.29 19.91
C LEU A 138 9.73 -5.22 20.55
N SER A 139 9.31 -6.07 21.49
CA SER A 139 10.17 -7.05 22.16
C SER A 139 10.85 -7.98 21.15
N VAL A 140 10.12 -8.50 20.16
CA VAL A 140 10.70 -9.37 19.12
C VAL A 140 11.79 -8.64 18.31
N TYR A 141 11.56 -7.36 17.95
CA TYR A 141 12.59 -6.59 17.25
C TYR A 141 13.79 -6.24 18.12
N GLU A 142 13.58 -5.90 19.39
CA GLU A 142 14.66 -5.65 20.35
C GLU A 142 15.52 -6.92 20.54
N ASP A 143 14.87 -8.08 20.66
CA ASP A 143 15.55 -9.37 20.75
C ASP A 143 16.39 -9.65 19.49
N TRP A 144 15.86 -9.38 18.28
CA TRP A 144 16.63 -9.52 17.04
C TRP A 144 17.83 -8.58 16.97
N ILE A 145 17.62 -7.31 17.35
CA ILE A 145 18.67 -6.29 17.37
C ILE A 145 19.81 -6.72 18.31
N GLU A 146 19.48 -7.17 19.52
CA GLU A 146 20.47 -7.63 20.49
C GLU A 146 21.15 -8.93 20.04
N ARG A 147 20.36 -9.94 19.66
CA ARG A 147 20.85 -11.27 19.25
C ARG A 147 21.83 -11.17 18.08
N ASP A 148 21.49 -10.34 17.09
CA ASP A 148 22.28 -10.23 15.86
C ASP A 148 23.35 -9.12 15.97
N GLY A 149 23.37 -8.35 17.08
CA GLY A 149 24.35 -7.30 17.32
C GLY A 149 24.21 -6.10 16.37
N ILE A 150 22.97 -5.75 16.01
CA ILE A 150 22.66 -4.68 15.07
C ILE A 150 22.79 -3.34 15.80
N ARG A 151 23.55 -2.39 15.20
CA ARG A 151 23.60 -1.03 15.72
C ARG A 151 22.38 -0.24 15.22
N VAL A 152 21.63 0.33 16.16
CA VAL A 152 20.51 1.24 15.88
C VAL A 152 20.77 2.60 16.55
N ASP A 153 20.77 3.66 15.75
CA ASP A 153 20.95 5.03 16.21
C ASP A 153 19.60 5.76 16.17
N TYR A 154 18.98 5.91 17.34
CA TYR A 154 17.65 6.50 17.54
C TYR A 154 17.67 8.04 17.58
N GLY A 155 16.54 8.66 17.25
CA GLY A 155 16.32 10.11 17.31
C GLY A 155 17.14 10.89 16.30
N LYS A 156 17.49 10.28 15.16
CA LYS A 156 18.38 10.88 14.16
C LYS A 156 17.62 11.14 12.86
N ARG A 157 17.25 12.41 12.64
CA ARG A 157 16.66 12.87 11.38
C ARG A 157 17.74 13.20 10.36
N LEU A 158 17.50 12.85 9.10
CA LEU A 158 18.35 13.18 7.97
C LEU A 158 18.36 14.69 7.73
N ASP A 159 19.54 15.29 7.59
CA ASP A 159 19.66 16.60 6.97
C ASP A 159 19.47 16.43 5.46
N ARG A 160 18.24 16.67 5.00
CA ARG A 160 17.81 16.51 3.60
C ARG A 160 18.61 17.37 2.61
N SER A 161 19.35 18.37 3.09
CA SER A 161 20.22 19.21 2.24
C SER A 161 21.65 18.69 2.09
N ALA A 162 22.02 17.64 2.84
CA ALA A 162 23.40 17.22 3.05
C ALA A 162 23.66 15.74 2.75
N VAL A 163 23.16 15.28 1.61
CA VAL A 163 23.55 13.99 1.01
C VAL A 163 24.81 14.19 0.18
N MET A 164 25.91 13.53 0.57
CA MET A 164 27.19 13.65 -0.12
C MET A 164 27.25 12.66 -1.27
N MET A 165 27.29 13.16 -2.51
CA MET A 165 27.23 12.35 -3.73
C MET A 165 28.48 12.51 -4.60
N THR A 166 28.81 11.49 -5.38
CA THR A 166 29.73 11.64 -6.52
C THR A 166 29.11 12.51 -7.62
N ARG A 167 29.96 13.09 -8.47
CA ARG A 167 29.53 13.78 -9.69
C ARG A 167 29.44 12.86 -10.92
N SER A 168 29.56 11.54 -10.72
CA SER A 168 29.44 10.55 -11.79
C SER A 168 27.99 10.36 -12.21
N LEU A 169 27.77 9.78 -13.38
CA LEU A 169 26.45 9.30 -13.81
C LEU A 169 26.54 7.78 -14.08
N PRO A 170 25.80 6.93 -13.35
CA PRO A 170 24.97 7.28 -12.18
C PRO A 170 25.80 7.87 -11.02
N ALA A 171 25.13 8.69 -10.22
CA ALA A 171 25.68 9.19 -8.97
C ALA A 171 25.78 8.05 -7.94
N ARG A 172 26.59 8.26 -6.92
CA ARG A 172 26.77 7.34 -5.80
C ARG A 172 26.75 8.12 -4.49
N ILE A 173 25.95 7.68 -3.54
CA ILE A 173 25.95 8.22 -2.17
C ILE A 173 27.26 7.79 -1.51
N ILE A 174 28.00 8.76 -0.99
CA ILE A 174 29.23 8.58 -0.22
C ILE A 174 28.89 8.60 1.26
N ALA A 175 28.05 9.54 1.67
CA ALA A 175 27.65 9.73 3.05
C ALA A 175 26.32 10.47 3.17
N ILE A 176 25.64 10.28 4.30
CA ILE A 176 24.47 11.07 4.70
C ILE A 176 24.75 11.76 6.04
N ARG A 177 24.30 13.00 6.20
CA ARG A 177 24.44 13.78 7.44
C ARG A 177 23.10 13.88 8.13
N MET A 178 23.09 13.80 9.47
CA MET A 178 21.91 14.01 10.30
C MET A 178 21.80 15.48 10.75
N GLU A 179 20.62 15.93 11.17
CA GLU A 179 20.43 17.27 11.75
C GLU A 179 21.31 17.52 12.99
N SER A 180 21.71 16.45 13.68
CA SER A 180 22.68 16.48 14.79
C SER A 180 24.12 16.79 14.37
N GLY A 181 24.42 16.77 13.07
CA GLY A 181 25.76 16.96 12.50
C GLY A 181 26.56 15.65 12.30
N GLU A 182 26.10 14.52 12.86
CA GLU A 182 26.70 13.21 12.63
C GLU A 182 26.62 12.81 11.16
N THR A 183 27.66 12.14 10.67
CA THR A 183 27.78 11.72 9.27
C THR A 183 28.05 10.23 9.17
N TYR A 184 27.31 9.55 8.31
CA TYR A 184 27.35 8.10 8.11
C TYR A 184 27.83 7.79 6.71
N ARG A 185 28.93 7.03 6.60
CA ARG A 185 29.53 6.61 5.32
C ARG A 185 29.26 5.12 5.12
N ALA A 186 28.82 4.74 3.91
CA ALA A 186 28.52 3.35 3.60
C ALA A 186 28.82 2.99 2.14
N ARG A 187 28.92 1.69 1.86
CA ARG A 187 29.01 1.19 0.48
C ARG A 187 27.62 1.19 -0.18
N MET A 188 26.58 0.80 0.53
CA MET A 188 25.20 0.79 0.07
C MET A 188 24.29 1.52 1.07
N PHE A 189 23.18 2.05 0.56
CA PHE A 189 22.15 2.72 1.35
C PHE A 189 20.78 2.12 1.06
N ILE A 190 19.94 2.04 2.09
CA ILE A 190 18.52 1.68 1.97
C ILE A 190 17.69 2.81 2.59
N ASP A 191 16.70 3.30 1.85
CA ASP A 191 15.64 4.15 2.41
C ASP A 191 14.42 3.29 2.75
N ALA A 192 14.29 2.95 4.03
CA ALA A 192 13.21 2.16 4.58
C ALA A 192 12.21 3.01 5.38
N THR A 193 12.19 4.34 5.18
CA THR A 193 11.19 5.23 5.79
C THR A 193 9.86 5.17 5.05
N TYR A 194 8.77 5.55 5.71
CA TYR A 194 7.46 5.71 5.05
C TYR A 194 7.39 6.97 4.18
N GLU A 195 8.28 7.94 4.44
CA GLU A 195 8.29 9.26 3.80
C GLU A 195 9.17 9.35 2.55
N GLY A 196 10.21 8.52 2.48
CA GLY A 196 11.16 8.54 1.37
C GLY A 196 12.04 9.79 1.37
N ASP A 197 12.53 10.22 2.54
CA ASP A 197 13.33 11.44 2.62
C ASP A 197 14.73 11.26 2.01
N LEU A 198 15.34 10.08 2.15
CA LEU A 198 16.67 9.82 1.59
C LEU A 198 16.60 9.65 0.07
N LEU A 199 15.59 8.98 -0.46
CA LEU A 199 15.40 8.86 -1.91
C LEU A 199 15.23 10.23 -2.57
N ALA A 200 14.42 11.11 -1.98
CA ALA A 200 14.19 12.45 -2.47
C ALA A 200 15.46 13.31 -2.37
N ALA A 201 16.13 13.29 -1.21
CA ALA A 201 17.36 14.05 -0.97
C ALA A 201 18.54 13.58 -1.86
N ALA A 202 18.55 12.31 -2.28
CA ALA A 202 19.52 11.76 -3.22
C ALA A 202 19.24 12.12 -4.70
N GLY A 203 18.13 12.82 -4.98
CA GLY A 203 17.75 13.24 -6.33
C GLY A 203 17.17 12.13 -7.20
N VAL A 204 16.64 11.06 -6.59
CA VAL A 204 15.91 10.00 -7.30
C VAL A 204 14.55 10.53 -7.76
N SER A 205 14.10 10.17 -8.97
CA SER A 205 12.75 10.52 -9.42
C SER A 205 11.69 9.91 -8.51
N TYR A 206 10.70 10.71 -8.11
CA TYR A 206 9.54 10.25 -7.35
C TYR A 206 8.28 11.01 -7.75
N THR A 207 7.14 10.55 -7.25
CA THR A 207 5.83 11.20 -7.37
C THR A 207 5.15 11.24 -5.99
N VAL A 208 4.19 12.17 -5.84
CA VAL A 208 3.29 12.31 -4.69
C VAL A 208 1.88 12.51 -5.25
N GLY A 209 0.88 11.93 -4.58
CA GLY A 209 -0.52 12.03 -4.99
C GLY A 209 -0.95 10.87 -5.89
N ARG A 210 -1.95 11.10 -6.75
CA ARG A 210 -2.56 10.09 -7.62
C ARG A 210 -2.23 10.37 -9.07
N GLU A 211 -1.85 9.34 -9.81
CA GLU A 211 -1.68 9.44 -11.26
C GLU A 211 -3.02 9.32 -11.99
N ALA A 212 -3.13 9.96 -13.16
CA ALA A 212 -4.33 9.84 -13.99
C ALA A 212 -4.44 8.43 -14.57
N ASN A 213 -5.67 7.97 -14.79
CA ASN A 213 -5.97 6.67 -15.42
C ASN A 213 -5.21 6.48 -16.73
N GLU A 214 -5.15 7.53 -17.57
CA GLU A 214 -4.49 7.50 -18.87
C GLU A 214 -2.97 7.27 -18.79
N GLN A 215 -2.33 7.64 -17.68
CA GLN A 215 -0.87 7.59 -17.55
C GLN A 215 -0.34 6.15 -17.62
N TYR A 216 -1.05 5.20 -17.01
CA TYR A 216 -0.68 3.77 -17.00
C TYR A 216 -1.76 2.85 -17.60
N GLY A 217 -2.84 3.42 -18.11
CA GLY A 217 -4.01 2.69 -18.60
C GLY A 217 -4.66 1.88 -17.47
N GLU A 218 -4.93 2.55 -16.35
CA GLU A 218 -5.59 2.01 -15.16
C GLU A 218 -7.04 2.51 -15.09
N THR A 219 -7.87 1.87 -14.27
CA THR A 219 -9.28 2.27 -14.08
C THR A 219 -9.57 2.76 -12.66
N LEU A 220 -8.75 2.34 -11.70
CA LEU A 220 -8.96 2.56 -10.27
C LEU A 220 -8.01 3.59 -9.64
N ASN A 221 -7.11 4.17 -10.44
CA ASN A 221 -6.24 5.26 -10.01
C ASN A 221 -6.95 6.62 -10.15
N GLY A 222 -6.30 7.71 -9.76
CA GLY A 222 -6.85 9.07 -9.90
C GLY A 222 -8.04 9.37 -8.97
N VAL A 223 -8.76 10.45 -9.27
CA VAL A 223 -10.02 10.82 -8.59
C VAL A 223 -11.10 9.76 -8.82
N GLN A 224 -11.74 9.31 -7.76
CA GLN A 224 -12.66 8.17 -7.74
C GLN A 224 -13.92 8.52 -6.92
N THR A 225 -14.86 9.24 -7.54
CA THR A 225 -16.19 9.51 -6.96
C THR A 225 -17.12 8.31 -7.13
N LYS A 226 -16.98 7.56 -8.23
CA LYS A 226 -17.87 6.42 -8.54
C LYS A 226 -17.56 5.19 -7.71
N MET A 227 -16.28 4.96 -7.40
CA MET A 227 -15.84 3.82 -6.59
C MET A 227 -15.91 4.09 -5.08
N ALA A 228 -16.05 5.35 -4.65
CA ALA A 228 -16.17 5.77 -3.26
C ALA A 228 -17.55 5.45 -2.63
N ILE A 229 -17.92 4.17 -2.67
CA ILE A 229 -19.17 3.62 -2.12
C ILE A 229 -19.00 3.05 -0.72
N HIS A 230 -17.77 2.76 -0.31
CA HIS A 230 -17.43 2.32 1.04
C HIS A 230 -17.11 3.52 1.94
N HIS A 231 -17.16 3.31 3.26
CA HIS A 231 -16.79 4.32 4.25
C HIS A 231 -17.40 5.70 3.98
N GLN A 232 -18.71 5.70 3.71
CA GLN A 232 -19.42 6.85 3.18
C GLN A 232 -20.41 7.42 4.19
N LEU A 233 -20.67 8.72 4.10
CA LEU A 233 -21.70 9.38 4.92
C LEU A 233 -23.09 8.88 4.52
N ARG A 234 -24.06 9.05 5.41
CA ARG A 234 -25.49 8.88 5.08
C ARG A 234 -25.87 9.87 3.99
N ASN A 235 -26.96 9.61 3.27
CA ASN A 235 -27.42 10.53 2.23
C ASN A 235 -27.97 11.83 2.85
N GLY A 236 -27.75 12.97 2.18
CA GLY A 236 -28.39 14.23 2.55
C GLY A 236 -27.71 15.02 3.67
N ILE A 237 -26.42 14.80 3.95
CA ILE A 237 -25.73 15.53 5.02
C ILE A 237 -25.41 16.95 4.57
N ASP A 238 -25.94 17.92 5.30
CA ASP A 238 -25.68 19.34 5.05
C ASP A 238 -24.21 19.70 5.36
N PRO A 239 -23.48 20.31 4.41
CA PRO A 239 -22.06 20.62 4.56
C PRO A 239 -21.77 22.00 5.17
N TYR A 240 -22.77 22.84 5.43
CA TYR A 240 -22.56 24.25 5.77
C TYR A 240 -22.55 24.51 7.28
N VAL A 241 -21.88 25.57 7.73
CA VAL A 241 -21.81 25.94 9.16
C VAL A 241 -23.21 26.13 9.74
N VAL A 242 -24.09 26.83 9.02
CA VAL A 242 -25.51 26.93 9.30
C VAL A 242 -26.26 26.03 8.32
N PRO A 243 -27.01 25.01 8.79
CA PRO A 243 -27.75 24.11 7.92
C PRO A 243 -28.67 24.86 6.95
N GLY A 244 -28.58 24.51 5.67
CA GLY A 244 -29.37 25.07 4.57
C GLY A 244 -28.89 26.43 4.05
N ASP A 245 -27.83 27.01 4.63
CA ASP A 245 -27.33 28.33 4.27
C ASP A 245 -25.89 28.25 3.73
N ALA A 246 -25.77 28.20 2.40
CA ALA A 246 -24.49 28.17 1.72
C ALA A 246 -23.63 29.43 1.98
N SER A 247 -24.24 30.56 2.35
CA SER A 247 -23.51 31.79 2.65
C SER A 247 -22.78 31.74 4.00
N SER A 248 -23.11 30.77 4.85
CA SER A 248 -22.45 30.55 6.14
C SER A 248 -21.05 29.91 6.01
N GLY A 249 -20.68 29.48 4.81
CA GLY A 249 -19.44 28.75 4.54
C GLY A 249 -19.55 27.25 4.87
N LEU A 250 -18.57 26.48 4.38
CA LEU A 250 -18.49 25.04 4.63
C LEU A 250 -18.04 24.74 6.05
N LEU A 251 -18.47 23.60 6.57
CA LEU A 251 -17.87 22.99 7.75
C LEU A 251 -16.38 22.71 7.51
N PRO A 252 -15.55 22.69 8.57
CA PRO A 252 -14.14 22.40 8.46
C PRO A 252 -13.87 21.09 7.69
N HIS A 253 -12.77 21.08 6.93
CA HIS A 253 -12.23 19.90 6.25
C HIS A 253 -13.12 19.35 5.11
N ILE A 254 -14.01 20.17 4.58
CA ILE A 254 -14.68 19.95 3.30
C ILE A 254 -13.98 20.80 2.25
N ASP A 255 -13.50 20.15 1.20
CA ASP A 255 -12.86 20.77 0.05
C ASP A 255 -13.91 21.59 -0.74
N PRO A 256 -13.74 22.92 -0.87
CA PRO A 256 -14.67 23.77 -1.59
C PRO A 256 -14.60 23.59 -3.11
N ASP A 257 -13.49 23.07 -3.64
CA ASP A 257 -13.24 23.00 -5.08
C ASP A 257 -13.77 21.71 -5.70
N GLY A 258 -14.32 20.80 -4.89
CA GLY A 258 -14.97 19.60 -5.37
C GLY A 258 -13.98 18.59 -5.93
N PRO A 259 -14.43 17.38 -6.31
CA PRO A 259 -13.55 16.22 -6.24
C PRO A 259 -12.40 16.27 -7.26
N GLY A 260 -12.52 17.12 -8.29
CA GLY A 260 -11.71 17.08 -9.50
C GLY A 260 -12.42 16.29 -10.60
N GLU A 261 -11.68 15.95 -11.64
CA GLU A 261 -12.19 15.16 -12.76
C GLU A 261 -12.03 13.66 -12.47
N GLU A 262 -13.09 12.85 -12.61
CA GLU A 262 -13.04 11.39 -12.44
C GLU A 262 -11.91 10.76 -13.28
N GLY A 263 -11.04 9.98 -12.63
CA GLY A 263 -9.85 9.36 -13.23
C GLY A 263 -8.69 10.33 -13.50
N GLY A 264 -8.84 11.61 -13.14
CA GLY A 264 -7.81 12.64 -13.25
C GLY A 264 -6.72 12.50 -12.17
N ALA A 265 -5.54 13.02 -12.48
CA ALA A 265 -4.42 13.09 -11.52
C ALA A 265 -4.64 14.22 -10.51
N ASP A 266 -4.11 14.04 -9.30
CA ASP A 266 -3.99 15.11 -8.31
C ASP A 266 -2.84 14.87 -7.31
N HIS A 267 -2.70 15.78 -6.35
CA HIS A 267 -1.65 15.75 -5.34
C HIS A 267 -2.05 14.99 -4.06
N ARG A 268 -3.29 14.48 -3.98
CA ARG A 268 -3.89 13.98 -2.73
C ARG A 268 -3.44 12.54 -2.46
N VAL A 269 -3.18 12.19 -1.21
CA VAL A 269 -2.82 10.82 -0.79
C VAL A 269 -3.86 10.26 0.18
N GLN A 270 -3.76 8.97 0.48
CA GLN A 270 -4.68 8.31 1.41
C GLN A 270 -4.65 8.94 2.80
N ALA A 271 -5.83 9.19 3.38
CA ALA A 271 -5.92 9.84 4.68
C ALA A 271 -5.14 9.13 5.79
N TYR A 272 -4.51 9.92 6.65
CA TYR A 272 -3.75 9.40 7.79
C TYR A 272 -4.61 9.31 9.06
N CYS A 273 -4.17 8.46 9.99
CA CYS A 273 -4.75 8.32 11.32
C CYS A 273 -3.71 7.77 12.30
N PHE A 274 -4.06 7.61 13.58
CA PHE A 274 -3.33 6.74 14.49
C PHE A 274 -4.06 5.40 14.63
N ARG A 275 -3.35 4.28 14.51
CA ARG A 275 -3.88 2.96 14.89
C ARG A 275 -3.91 2.87 16.42
N MET A 276 -5.08 2.79 17.04
CA MET A 276 -5.14 2.83 18.51
C MET A 276 -5.07 1.43 19.09
N CYS A 277 -4.21 1.25 20.10
CA CYS A 277 -4.27 0.12 21.00
C CYS A 277 -5.21 0.46 22.16
N LEU A 278 -6.44 -0.08 22.13
CA LEU A 278 -7.43 0.18 23.17
C LEU A 278 -7.64 -1.04 24.06
N THR A 279 -8.12 -0.83 25.28
CA THR A 279 -8.50 -1.91 26.19
C THR A 279 -9.81 -1.62 26.91
N ASP A 280 -10.52 -2.69 27.26
CA ASP A 280 -11.70 -2.67 28.13
C ASP A 280 -11.39 -3.23 29.54
N HIS A 281 -10.13 -3.59 29.82
CA HIS A 281 -9.72 -4.08 31.14
C HIS A 281 -9.61 -2.90 32.14
N PRO A 282 -10.39 -2.87 33.24
CA PRO A 282 -10.51 -1.68 34.09
C PRO A 282 -9.18 -1.20 34.68
N ASP A 283 -8.29 -2.13 35.07
CA ASP A 283 -7.01 -1.77 35.66
C ASP A 283 -6.02 -1.19 34.65
N ASN A 284 -6.15 -1.55 33.37
CA ASN A 284 -5.27 -1.12 32.28
C ASN A 284 -5.83 0.06 31.48
N ARG A 285 -7.06 0.51 31.77
CA ARG A 285 -7.78 1.47 30.93
C ARG A 285 -7.53 2.91 31.36
N ILE A 286 -7.14 3.75 30.41
CA ILE A 286 -7.12 5.21 30.48
C ILE A 286 -8.35 5.74 29.74
N PRO A 287 -9.34 6.35 30.43
CA PRO A 287 -10.54 6.86 29.78
C PRO A 287 -10.25 7.94 28.72
N PHE A 288 -11.14 8.06 27.72
CA PHE A 288 -11.06 9.16 26.76
C PHE A 288 -11.45 10.49 27.42
N GLU A 289 -10.45 11.32 27.67
CA GLU A 289 -10.63 12.68 28.20
C GLU A 289 -10.82 13.71 27.09
N LYS A 290 -11.51 14.81 27.42
CA LYS A 290 -11.65 15.93 26.49
C LYS A 290 -10.27 16.57 26.31
N PRO A 291 -9.68 16.58 25.10
CA PRO A 291 -8.35 17.14 24.93
C PRO A 291 -8.36 18.66 25.03
N ASP A 292 -7.28 19.23 25.52
CA ASP A 292 -6.99 20.65 25.35
C ASP A 292 -6.94 21.00 23.86
N GLY A 293 -7.53 22.13 23.47
CA GLY A 293 -7.66 22.51 22.07
C GLY A 293 -8.78 21.81 21.30
N TYR A 294 -9.65 21.03 21.96
CA TYR A 294 -10.82 20.41 21.33
C TYR A 294 -11.62 21.41 20.47
N GLN A 295 -11.83 21.05 19.20
CA GLN A 295 -12.55 21.85 18.21
C GLN A 295 -13.94 21.26 17.97
N PRO A 296 -15.03 21.77 18.58
CA PRO A 296 -16.36 21.18 18.43
C PRO A 296 -16.82 21.12 16.97
N LEU A 297 -16.50 22.15 16.18
CA LEU A 297 -16.95 22.27 14.79
C LEU A 297 -16.34 21.22 13.87
N TRP A 298 -15.19 20.61 14.23
CA TRP A 298 -14.61 19.50 13.46
C TRP A 298 -15.51 18.26 13.43
N TYR A 299 -16.37 18.08 14.44
CA TYR A 299 -17.23 16.91 14.58
C TYR A 299 -18.68 17.17 14.19
N GLU A 300 -19.02 18.40 13.77
CA GLU A 300 -20.40 18.76 13.43
C GLU A 300 -20.95 17.87 12.30
N LEU A 301 -20.14 17.58 11.28
CA LEU A 301 -20.53 16.71 10.18
C LEU A 301 -20.85 15.28 10.66
N MET A 302 -20.06 14.75 11.59
CA MET A 302 -20.32 13.45 12.23
C MET A 302 -21.64 13.45 13.01
N LEU A 303 -21.91 14.52 13.75
CA LEU A 303 -23.14 14.64 14.54
C LEU A 303 -24.37 14.68 13.63
N ARG A 304 -24.32 15.41 12.51
CA ARG A 304 -25.36 15.41 11.49
C ARG A 304 -25.54 14.03 10.85
N ASN A 305 -24.44 13.31 10.63
CA ASN A 305 -24.49 11.94 10.12
C ASN A 305 -25.24 10.97 11.07
N TYR A 306 -25.06 11.12 12.39
CA TYR A 306 -25.84 10.40 13.40
C TYR A 306 -27.32 10.80 13.39
N GLU A 307 -27.62 12.09 13.25
CA GLU A 307 -29.00 12.59 13.14
C GLU A 307 -29.72 12.10 11.88
N ALA A 308 -28.96 11.83 10.81
CA ALA A 308 -29.43 11.18 9.58
C ALA A 308 -29.53 9.64 9.67
N GLY A 309 -29.38 9.08 10.87
CA GLY A 309 -29.66 7.68 11.17
C GLY A 309 -28.46 6.72 11.11
N GLU A 310 -27.22 7.22 11.07
CA GLU A 310 -26.08 6.40 11.48
C GLU A 310 -26.28 5.98 12.94
N ASN A 311 -25.89 4.75 13.31
CA ASN A 311 -26.12 4.23 14.65
C ASN A 311 -25.04 3.25 15.15
N ALA A 312 -23.92 3.15 14.42
CA ALA A 312 -22.77 2.36 14.81
C ALA A 312 -21.60 3.23 15.28
N ALA A 313 -20.71 2.62 16.07
CA ALA A 313 -19.41 3.23 16.34
C ALA A 313 -18.57 3.19 15.05
N PRO A 314 -17.98 4.32 14.62
CA PRO A 314 -17.40 4.44 13.29
C PRO A 314 -15.94 4.01 13.33
N TRP A 315 -15.71 2.74 13.63
CA TRP A 315 -14.38 2.14 13.65
C TRP A 315 -14.48 0.61 13.55
N ILE A 316 -13.37 -0.01 13.14
CA ILE A 316 -13.15 -1.44 13.37
C ILE A 316 -12.33 -1.59 14.64
N ASN A 317 -12.75 -2.53 15.50
CA ASN A 317 -12.07 -2.79 16.77
C ASN A 317 -11.67 -4.26 16.83
N SER A 318 -10.51 -4.56 16.29
CA SER A 318 -10.06 -5.93 16.07
C SER A 318 -9.37 -6.48 17.32
N PRO A 319 -9.76 -7.67 17.81
CA PRO A 319 -9.20 -8.20 19.06
C PRO A 319 -7.73 -8.58 18.89
N MET A 320 -6.94 -8.24 19.91
CA MET A 320 -5.56 -8.67 20.13
C MET A 320 -5.48 -9.37 21.50
N PRO A 321 -4.36 -10.05 21.82
CA PRO A 321 -4.13 -10.62 23.15
C PRO A 321 -4.34 -9.60 24.28
N ASN A 322 -4.57 -10.12 25.51
CA ASN A 322 -4.73 -9.31 26.73
C ASN A 322 -5.88 -8.30 26.72
N ARG A 323 -7.00 -8.65 26.07
CA ARG A 323 -8.18 -7.75 25.94
C ARG A 323 -7.81 -6.38 25.38
N LYS A 324 -6.85 -6.37 24.45
CA LYS A 324 -6.46 -5.19 23.68
C LYS A 324 -7.04 -5.27 22.28
N THR A 325 -6.94 -4.17 21.55
CA THR A 325 -7.44 -4.10 20.18
C THR A 325 -6.53 -3.35 19.25
N ASP A 326 -6.57 -3.73 18.00
CA ASP A 326 -6.14 -2.88 16.90
C ASP A 326 -7.38 -2.13 16.38
N THR A 327 -7.41 -0.81 16.60
CA THR A 327 -8.55 0.04 16.25
C THR A 327 -8.23 0.93 15.05
N ASN A 328 -9.07 0.87 14.01
CA ASN A 328 -8.89 1.62 12.77
C ASN A 328 -10.22 2.18 12.18
N ASN A 329 -10.09 2.91 11.08
CA ASN A 329 -11.14 3.56 10.32
C ASN A 329 -12.28 2.62 9.91
N ARG A 330 -13.54 3.10 10.02
CA ARG A 330 -14.74 2.48 9.44
C ARG A 330 -15.89 3.48 9.38
N LEU A 331 -16.80 3.30 8.43
CA LEU A 331 -17.96 4.18 8.13
C LEU A 331 -17.55 5.57 7.61
N GLY A 332 -18.53 6.47 7.43
CA GLY A 332 -18.36 7.76 6.74
C GLY A 332 -17.58 8.84 7.48
N PHE A 333 -17.49 8.79 8.82
CA PHE A 333 -16.73 9.77 9.59
C PHE A 333 -16.07 9.07 10.78
N SER A 334 -14.74 8.99 10.77
CA SER A 334 -14.00 8.04 11.59
C SER A 334 -12.56 8.54 11.88
N THR A 335 -11.64 7.64 12.24
CA THR A 335 -10.28 7.99 12.69
C THR A 335 -9.43 8.62 11.60
N ASP A 336 -9.73 8.39 10.32
CA ASP A 336 -9.04 9.07 9.23
C ASP A 336 -9.34 10.57 9.26
N PHE A 337 -8.28 11.36 9.34
CA PHE A 337 -8.39 12.82 9.30
C PHE A 337 -8.36 13.30 7.85
N ILE A 338 -9.42 12.94 7.12
CA ILE A 338 -9.52 13.07 5.66
C ILE A 338 -9.09 14.46 5.18
N GLY A 339 -8.10 14.47 4.29
CA GLY A 339 -7.60 15.66 3.59
C GLY A 339 -6.62 16.52 4.38
N GLN A 340 -6.16 16.07 5.55
CA GLN A 340 -5.29 16.86 6.42
C GLN A 340 -3.82 16.43 6.37
N ASP A 341 -3.47 15.60 5.39
CA ASP A 341 -2.16 14.97 5.21
C ASP A 341 -1.44 15.34 3.90
N TYR A 342 -2.08 16.09 2.99
CA TYR A 342 -1.55 16.35 1.64
C TYR A 342 -0.16 16.98 1.61
N ASP A 343 0.14 17.88 2.55
CA ASP A 343 1.43 18.56 2.62
C ASP A 343 2.51 17.69 3.29
N TYR A 344 2.13 16.65 4.04
CA TYR A 344 3.05 15.83 4.83
C TYR A 344 4.23 15.26 4.03
N PRO A 345 4.05 14.72 2.81
CA PRO A 345 5.15 14.16 2.04
C PRO A 345 6.27 15.18 1.81
N GLU A 346 5.94 16.41 1.40
CA GLU A 346 6.91 17.46 1.07
C GLU A 346 7.26 18.40 2.22
N ALA A 347 6.52 18.36 3.33
CA ALA A 347 6.71 19.21 4.49
C ALA A 347 8.13 19.15 5.10
N THR A 348 8.54 20.27 5.68
CA THR A 348 9.69 20.33 6.62
C THR A 348 9.40 19.46 7.85
N TYR A 349 10.43 19.12 8.65
CA TYR A 349 10.21 18.33 9.86
C TYR A 349 9.32 19.04 10.88
N GLU A 350 9.45 20.37 11.01
CA GLU A 350 8.60 21.18 11.88
C GLU A 350 7.13 21.17 11.41
N GLU A 351 6.89 21.25 10.11
CA GLU A 351 5.53 21.17 9.55
C GLU A 351 4.93 19.77 9.72
N ARG A 352 5.72 18.70 9.53
CA ARG A 352 5.26 17.32 9.82
C ARG A 352 4.86 17.17 11.28
N GLU A 353 5.62 17.71 12.23
CA GLU A 353 5.26 17.69 13.64
C GLU A 353 3.91 18.40 13.92
N LYS A 354 3.65 19.53 13.26
CA LYS A 354 2.34 20.23 13.35
C LYS A 354 1.21 19.38 12.79
N ILE A 355 1.42 18.72 11.65
CA ILE A 355 0.44 17.82 11.04
C ILE A 355 0.16 16.63 11.98
N VAL A 356 1.19 15.99 12.52
CA VAL A 356 1.07 14.87 13.48
C VAL A 356 0.31 15.30 14.74
N ALA A 357 0.62 16.48 15.29
CA ALA A 357 -0.08 17.03 16.44
C ALA A 357 -1.56 17.31 16.15
N ALA A 358 -1.88 17.84 14.96
CA ALA A 358 -3.26 18.07 14.53
C ALA A 358 -4.06 16.75 14.40
N HIS A 359 -3.46 15.71 13.82
CA HIS A 359 -4.05 14.37 13.74
C HIS A 359 -4.31 13.79 15.13
N ARG A 360 -3.38 13.96 16.08
CA ARG A 360 -3.54 13.49 17.45
C ARG A 360 -4.67 14.21 18.16
N LEU A 361 -4.74 15.53 18.00
CA LEU A 361 -5.80 16.35 18.57
C LEU A 361 -7.18 15.96 17.99
N TYR A 362 -7.27 15.81 16.67
CA TYR A 362 -8.48 15.37 15.99
C TYR A 362 -8.97 14.03 16.53
N GLN A 363 -8.10 13.03 16.60
CA GLN A 363 -8.51 11.69 16.99
C GLN A 363 -8.83 11.60 18.49
N ARG A 364 -8.08 12.27 19.36
CA ARG A 364 -8.43 12.40 20.79
C ARG A 364 -9.82 13.04 20.98
N GLY A 365 -10.10 14.11 20.24
CA GLY A 365 -11.38 14.80 20.31
C GLY A 365 -12.52 13.97 19.71
N LEU A 366 -12.27 13.22 18.63
CA LEU A 366 -13.21 12.26 18.06
C LEU A 366 -13.62 11.25 19.13
N MET A 367 -12.64 10.67 19.81
CA MET A 367 -12.86 9.66 20.82
C MET A 367 -13.68 10.15 22.01
N TRP A 368 -13.36 11.35 22.49
CA TRP A 368 -14.14 11.98 23.54
C TRP A 368 -15.58 12.28 23.08
N THR A 369 -15.75 12.79 21.86
CA THR A 369 -17.08 13.15 21.32
C THR A 369 -17.97 11.92 21.21
N LEU A 370 -17.45 10.83 20.64
CA LEU A 370 -18.16 9.56 20.48
C LEU A 370 -18.58 8.94 21.82
N ALA A 371 -17.77 9.10 22.88
CA ALA A 371 -18.10 8.57 24.20
C ALA A 371 -19.07 9.45 25.00
N ASN A 372 -19.10 10.78 24.75
CA ASN A 372 -19.72 11.72 25.69
C ASN A 372 -20.84 12.60 25.09
N HIS A 373 -20.76 12.97 23.80
CA HIS A 373 -21.58 14.04 23.25
C HIS A 373 -23.07 13.63 23.13
N PRO A 374 -24.04 14.43 23.62
CA PRO A 374 -25.45 14.02 23.70
C PRO A 374 -26.13 13.79 22.35
N ARG A 375 -25.64 14.42 21.26
CA ARG A 375 -26.10 14.16 19.87
C ARG A 375 -25.60 12.82 19.31
N VAL A 376 -24.66 12.15 19.97
CA VAL A 376 -24.26 10.78 19.61
C VAL A 376 -25.24 9.78 20.25
N PRO A 377 -25.77 8.79 19.49
CA PRO A 377 -26.70 7.80 20.01
C PRO A 377 -26.19 7.10 21.29
N GLU A 378 -27.11 6.84 22.22
CA GLU A 378 -26.75 6.31 23.54
C GLU A 378 -26.06 4.94 23.47
N ASN A 379 -26.48 4.07 22.55
CA ASN A 379 -25.83 2.78 22.29
C ASN A 379 -24.38 2.95 21.83
N VAL A 380 -24.11 3.92 20.95
CA VAL A 380 -22.75 4.24 20.48
C VAL A 380 -21.91 4.77 21.65
N ARG A 381 -22.42 5.76 22.40
CA ARG A 381 -21.73 6.29 23.59
C ARG A 381 -21.38 5.20 24.59
N LYS A 382 -22.34 4.33 24.92
CA LYS A 382 -22.16 3.19 25.83
C LYS A 382 -21.16 2.16 25.29
N GLN A 383 -21.11 1.95 23.97
CA GLN A 383 -20.13 1.06 23.36
C GLN A 383 -18.71 1.66 23.46
N VAL A 384 -18.55 2.92 23.09
CA VAL A 384 -17.24 3.60 23.03
C VAL A 384 -16.68 3.82 24.44
N ALA A 385 -17.50 4.23 25.41
CA ALA A 385 -17.08 4.46 26.80
C ALA A 385 -16.63 3.19 27.57
N ARG A 386 -16.81 2.00 26.99
CA ARG A 386 -16.21 0.76 27.53
C ARG A 386 -14.71 0.70 27.28
N TRP A 387 -14.24 1.35 26.23
CA TRP A 387 -12.84 1.34 25.82
C TRP A 387 -12.10 2.57 26.35
N GLY A 388 -10.78 2.46 26.35
CA GLY A 388 -9.84 3.55 26.65
C GLY A 388 -8.44 3.16 26.19
N MET A 389 -7.48 4.08 26.28
CA MET A 389 -6.09 3.75 25.95
C MET A 389 -5.51 2.76 26.97
N CYS A 390 -4.52 1.98 26.56
CA CYS A 390 -3.81 1.06 27.44
C CYS A 390 -2.78 1.81 28.30
N LYS A 391 -2.68 1.49 29.60
CA LYS A 391 -1.62 2.02 30.48
C LYS A 391 -0.28 1.37 30.23
N ASP A 392 -0.27 0.13 29.76
CA ASP A 392 0.93 -0.67 29.53
C ASP A 392 1.41 -0.68 28.08
N GLU A 393 0.82 0.16 27.23
CA GLU A 393 1.30 0.43 25.87
C GLU A 393 1.59 1.91 25.74
N PHE A 394 2.70 2.28 25.11
CA PHE A 394 3.06 3.69 24.88
C PHE A 394 3.01 4.52 26.19
N GLU A 395 3.67 4.01 27.24
CA GLU A 395 3.58 4.55 28.61
C GLU A 395 3.91 6.06 28.67
N GLU A 396 4.99 6.48 28.00
CA GLU A 396 5.40 7.89 27.93
C GLU A 396 4.34 8.80 27.28
N GLY A 397 3.57 8.26 26.34
CA GLY A 397 2.49 8.96 25.64
C GLY A 397 1.11 8.83 26.29
N ASN A 398 1.04 8.29 27.51
CA ASN A 398 -0.23 8.01 28.22
C ASN A 398 -1.18 7.16 27.35
N GLY A 399 -0.65 6.08 26.77
CA GLY A 399 -1.37 5.18 25.89
C GLY A 399 -1.38 5.57 24.42
N TRP A 400 -0.93 6.78 24.07
CA TRP A 400 -0.85 7.24 22.68
C TRP A 400 0.53 7.03 22.08
N GLN A 401 0.57 6.40 20.93
CA GLN A 401 1.78 6.23 20.14
C GLN A 401 2.20 7.49 19.37
N ASP A 402 3.48 7.58 18.98
CA ASP A 402 4.02 8.65 18.15
C ASP A 402 4.09 8.34 16.65
N GLN A 403 3.85 7.09 16.27
CA GLN A 403 3.83 6.69 14.87
C GLN A 403 2.48 7.06 14.23
N LEU A 404 2.46 8.12 13.42
CA LEU A 404 1.33 8.40 12.55
C LEU A 404 1.25 7.32 11.47
N TYR A 405 0.04 6.87 11.12
CA TYR A 405 -0.18 5.88 10.07
C TYR A 405 -0.09 6.52 8.69
N ILE A 406 1.15 6.75 8.26
CA ILE A 406 1.51 7.19 6.92
C ILE A 406 1.25 6.01 5.99
N ARG A 407 0.13 6.04 5.28
CA ARG A 407 -0.23 4.98 4.31
C ARG A 407 0.56 5.12 3.04
N GLU A 408 0.91 6.34 2.68
CA GLU A 408 1.55 6.69 1.42
C GLU A 408 2.10 8.10 1.52
N ALA A 409 3.32 8.31 1.04
CA ALA A 409 3.91 9.63 0.89
C ALA A 409 4.56 9.73 -0.51
N ARG A 410 5.90 9.82 -0.59
CA ARG A 410 6.60 9.71 -1.86
C ARG A 410 6.60 8.26 -2.33
N ARG A 411 6.41 8.08 -3.64
CA ARG A 411 6.65 6.82 -4.34
C ARG A 411 7.73 7.02 -5.38
N MET A 412 8.77 6.21 -5.35
CA MET A 412 9.84 6.27 -6.34
C MET A 412 9.27 6.07 -7.76
N VAL A 413 9.90 6.65 -8.78
CA VAL A 413 9.58 6.36 -10.18
C VAL A 413 10.80 5.71 -10.82
N GLY A 414 10.86 4.38 -10.71
CA GLY A 414 11.92 3.52 -11.23
C GLY A 414 11.78 3.19 -12.72
N GLU A 415 12.50 2.16 -13.18
CA GLU A 415 12.34 1.62 -14.54
C GLU A 415 11.09 0.74 -14.69
N TYR A 416 10.66 0.12 -13.60
CA TYR A 416 9.40 -0.61 -13.53
C TYR A 416 8.49 0.05 -12.49
N VAL A 417 7.29 0.45 -12.90
CA VAL A 417 6.24 0.96 -12.00
C VAL A 417 5.23 -0.15 -11.84
N MET A 418 5.05 -0.65 -10.61
CA MET A 418 3.98 -1.60 -10.31
C MET A 418 2.62 -0.91 -10.51
N THR A 419 1.70 -1.56 -11.23
CA THR A 419 0.40 -0.98 -11.59
C THR A 419 -0.75 -1.87 -11.12
N GLN A 420 -1.99 -1.35 -11.24
CA GLN A 420 -3.23 -2.12 -11.09
C GLN A 420 -3.19 -3.45 -11.83
N LYS A 421 -2.61 -3.47 -13.05
CA LYS A 421 -2.53 -4.68 -13.89
C LYS A 421 -1.71 -5.77 -13.21
N ASN A 422 -0.62 -5.42 -12.51
CA ASN A 422 0.18 -6.38 -11.74
C ASN A 422 -0.62 -6.97 -10.60
N CYS A 423 -1.34 -6.13 -9.85
CA CYS A 423 -2.23 -6.57 -8.77
C CYS A 423 -3.31 -7.54 -9.28
N GLN A 424 -3.72 -7.37 -10.55
CA GLN A 424 -4.70 -8.20 -11.23
C GLN A 424 -4.10 -9.39 -12.01
N GLY A 425 -2.80 -9.67 -11.83
CA GLY A 425 -2.15 -10.89 -12.32
C GLY A 425 -1.25 -10.73 -13.53
N LEU A 426 -0.94 -9.51 -14.00
CA LEU A 426 0.13 -9.29 -14.97
C LEU A 426 1.47 -9.73 -14.36
N PRO A 427 2.13 -10.78 -14.89
CA PRO A 427 3.36 -11.29 -14.31
C PRO A 427 4.51 -10.28 -14.43
N VAL A 428 5.44 -10.37 -13.49
CA VAL A 428 6.74 -9.71 -13.55
C VAL A 428 7.79 -10.75 -13.96
N GLU A 429 8.83 -10.30 -14.66
CA GLU A 429 9.92 -11.18 -15.13
C GLU A 429 10.94 -11.50 -14.02
N ASP A 430 11.00 -10.62 -13.01
CA ASP A 430 11.98 -10.60 -11.95
C ASP A 430 11.32 -10.57 -10.55
N PRO A 431 10.46 -11.56 -10.20
CA PRO A 431 9.74 -11.57 -8.93
C PRO A 431 10.68 -11.74 -7.72
N ILE A 432 10.59 -10.82 -6.77
CA ILE A 432 11.38 -10.86 -5.53
C ILE A 432 10.55 -11.12 -4.26
N GLY A 433 9.25 -11.32 -4.42
CA GLY A 433 8.30 -11.48 -3.34
C GLY A 433 6.88 -11.42 -3.87
N LEU A 434 5.92 -11.76 -3.02
CA LEU A 434 4.50 -11.70 -3.36
C LEU A 434 3.78 -10.66 -2.49
N ALA A 435 2.90 -9.88 -3.12
CA ALA A 435 1.84 -9.19 -2.43
C ALA A 435 0.51 -9.91 -2.68
N ALA A 436 -0.43 -9.80 -1.75
CA ALA A 436 -1.69 -10.55 -1.79
C ALA A 436 -2.89 -9.76 -1.26
N TYR A 437 -2.69 -8.51 -0.85
CA TYR A 437 -3.76 -7.70 -0.27
C TYR A 437 -4.64 -7.08 -1.36
N THR A 438 -5.84 -6.68 -1.00
CA THR A 438 -6.73 -5.95 -1.92
C THR A 438 -6.11 -4.60 -2.29
N MET A 439 -6.45 -4.06 -3.46
CA MET A 439 -6.20 -2.65 -3.73
C MET A 439 -7.13 -1.86 -2.82
N ASP A 440 -6.55 -1.37 -1.73
CA ASP A 440 -7.22 -0.68 -0.63
C ASP A 440 -6.67 0.75 -0.52
N SER A 441 -7.47 1.69 -1.01
CA SER A 441 -7.24 3.11 -0.89
C SER A 441 -8.29 3.73 0.03
N HIS A 442 -7.85 4.47 1.04
CA HIS A 442 -8.74 5.21 1.93
C HIS A 442 -9.16 6.55 1.33
N ASN A 443 -10.32 7.07 1.74
CA ASN A 443 -10.81 8.38 1.34
C ASN A 443 -9.74 9.48 1.44
N GLN A 444 -9.65 10.34 0.42
CA GLN A 444 -8.64 11.37 0.27
C GLN A 444 -9.23 12.74 0.62
N GLN A 445 -10.49 12.99 0.26
CA GLN A 445 -11.16 14.29 0.51
C GLN A 445 -12.63 14.13 0.91
N ARG A 446 -13.19 15.23 1.42
CA ARG A 446 -14.64 15.44 1.53
C ARG A 446 -15.03 16.59 0.64
N TYR A 447 -16.15 16.49 -0.06
CA TYR A 447 -16.60 17.52 -0.99
C TYR A 447 -18.12 17.69 -0.94
N VAL A 448 -18.63 18.74 -1.60
CA VAL A 448 -20.05 18.97 -1.80
C VAL A 448 -20.48 18.41 -3.16
N ASP A 449 -21.42 17.48 -3.16
CA ASP A 449 -21.95 16.89 -4.39
C ASP A 449 -22.90 17.85 -5.15
N GLU A 450 -23.31 17.44 -6.35
CA GLU A 450 -24.23 18.20 -7.21
C GLU A 450 -25.59 18.50 -6.55
N ASN A 451 -25.95 17.76 -5.50
CA ASN A 451 -27.19 17.93 -4.74
C ASN A 451 -26.99 18.83 -3.50
N GLY A 452 -25.79 19.37 -3.29
CA GLY A 452 -25.47 20.23 -2.16
C GLY A 452 -25.18 19.50 -0.86
N HIS A 453 -24.83 18.21 -0.91
CA HIS A 453 -24.56 17.39 0.27
C HIS A 453 -23.09 16.99 0.40
N ALA A 454 -22.64 16.79 1.64
CA ALA A 454 -21.29 16.30 1.92
C ALA A 454 -21.13 14.82 1.50
N ARG A 455 -20.03 14.52 0.80
CA ARG A 455 -19.62 13.19 0.38
C ARG A 455 -18.12 12.99 0.61
N ASN A 456 -17.70 11.77 0.93
CA ASN A 456 -16.28 11.40 0.87
C ASN A 456 -15.91 10.90 -0.53
N GLU A 457 -14.67 11.08 -0.95
CA GLU A 457 -14.14 10.63 -2.24
C GLU A 457 -12.86 9.81 -2.08
N GLY A 458 -12.70 8.87 -3.00
CA GLY A 458 -11.46 8.17 -3.32
C GLY A 458 -11.14 6.92 -2.49
N ASP A 459 -12.09 6.49 -1.64
CA ASP A 459 -12.07 5.12 -1.13
C ASP A 459 -12.26 4.12 -2.28
N VAL A 460 -11.30 3.21 -2.44
CA VAL A 460 -11.32 2.13 -3.43
C VAL A 460 -10.95 0.84 -2.74
N GLN A 461 -11.86 -0.14 -2.76
CA GLN A 461 -11.65 -1.47 -2.17
C GLN A 461 -11.93 -2.54 -3.21
N VAL A 462 -10.91 -2.92 -3.98
CA VAL A 462 -11.04 -3.91 -5.05
C VAL A 462 -10.08 -5.07 -4.83
N GLY A 463 -10.63 -6.27 -4.73
CA GLY A 463 -9.90 -7.49 -4.37
C GLY A 463 -10.36 -8.72 -5.13
N GLY A 464 -9.99 -9.89 -4.62
CA GLY A 464 -10.33 -11.20 -5.20
C GLY A 464 -9.30 -11.75 -6.20
N PHE A 465 -8.14 -11.10 -6.30
CA PHE A 465 -7.02 -11.56 -7.13
C PHE A 465 -6.11 -12.51 -6.34
N PRO A 466 -5.42 -13.45 -7.02
CA PRO A 466 -4.40 -14.27 -6.36
C PRO A 466 -3.18 -13.40 -5.97
N PRO A 467 -2.30 -13.91 -5.08
CA PRO A 467 -1.01 -13.28 -4.84
C PRO A 467 -0.26 -13.03 -6.14
N TYR A 468 0.38 -11.87 -6.25
CA TYR A 468 1.08 -11.41 -7.44
C TYR A 468 2.53 -11.04 -7.12
N GLY A 469 3.41 -11.20 -8.12
CA GLY A 469 4.84 -10.92 -7.97
C GLY A 469 5.15 -9.43 -7.97
N ILE A 470 6.11 -9.03 -7.13
CA ILE A 470 6.70 -7.69 -7.12
C ILE A 470 8.04 -7.74 -7.88
N SER A 471 8.23 -6.83 -8.84
CA SER A 471 9.44 -6.77 -9.67
C SER A 471 10.63 -6.20 -8.88
N TYR A 472 11.81 -6.79 -8.98
CA TYR A 472 13.06 -6.23 -8.43
C TYR A 472 13.31 -4.80 -8.91
N ARG A 473 13.05 -4.52 -10.19
CA ARG A 473 13.19 -3.18 -10.80
C ARG A 473 12.33 -2.10 -10.15
N SER A 474 11.32 -2.47 -9.35
CA SER A 474 10.52 -1.50 -8.59
C SER A 474 11.21 -1.01 -7.30
N LEU A 475 12.26 -1.69 -6.83
CA LEU A 475 12.98 -1.37 -5.59
C LEU A 475 14.26 -0.54 -5.81
N VAL A 476 14.63 -0.29 -7.07
CA VAL A 476 15.86 0.44 -7.44
C VAL A 476 15.57 1.70 -8.26
N PRO A 477 16.36 2.79 -8.07
CA PRO A 477 16.30 3.98 -8.92
C PRO A 477 16.60 3.66 -10.39
N LYS A 478 16.23 4.56 -11.30
CA LYS A 478 16.61 4.41 -12.72
C LYS A 478 18.12 4.31 -12.86
N ARG A 479 18.61 3.53 -13.83
CA ARG A 479 20.06 3.24 -13.99
C ARG A 479 20.95 4.47 -14.11
N ARG A 480 20.40 5.62 -14.54
CA ARG A 480 21.12 6.89 -14.69
C ARG A 480 21.12 7.78 -13.44
N GLU A 481 20.41 7.41 -12.38
CA GLU A 481 20.22 8.23 -11.17
C GLU A 481 21.24 7.88 -10.10
N VAL A 482 20.91 6.94 -9.20
CA VAL A 482 21.74 6.58 -8.04
C VAL A 482 22.05 5.09 -8.07
N SER A 483 23.34 4.76 -7.99
CA SER A 483 23.87 3.40 -8.20
C SER A 483 23.90 2.50 -6.97
N ASN A 484 23.71 3.06 -5.77
CA ASN A 484 23.89 2.37 -4.49
C ASN A 484 22.79 2.65 -3.46
N LEU A 485 21.57 2.91 -3.93
CA LEU A 485 20.39 3.13 -3.10
C LEU A 485 19.30 2.11 -3.46
N LEU A 486 18.66 1.50 -2.47
CA LEU A 486 17.45 0.70 -2.64
C LEU A 486 16.31 1.25 -1.76
N VAL A 487 15.06 1.03 -2.19
CA VAL A 487 13.87 1.64 -1.59
C VAL A 487 12.76 0.58 -1.41
N PRO A 488 12.73 -0.16 -0.30
CA PRO A 488 11.74 -1.22 -0.06
C PRO A 488 10.34 -0.71 0.33
N VAL A 489 10.23 0.50 0.91
CA VAL A 489 8.95 1.03 1.42
C VAL A 489 8.30 1.96 0.42
N CYS A 490 8.98 3.05 0.04
CA CYS A 490 8.55 4.00 -0.98
C CYS A 490 8.84 3.51 -2.42
N LEU A 491 8.64 2.20 -2.67
CA LEU A 491 8.95 1.56 -3.94
C LEU A 491 8.17 2.16 -5.12
N SER A 492 8.59 1.78 -6.33
CA SER A 492 8.01 2.27 -7.58
C SER A 492 6.67 1.59 -7.91
N ALA A 493 5.57 2.30 -7.63
CA ALA A 493 4.21 1.85 -7.86
C ALA A 493 3.25 3.04 -8.11
N THR A 494 2.16 2.79 -8.84
CA THR A 494 1.03 3.72 -8.91
C THR A 494 0.31 3.77 -7.57
N HIS A 495 -0.40 4.87 -7.29
CA HIS A 495 -1.13 5.04 -6.02
C HIS A 495 -2.03 3.84 -5.69
N ILE A 496 -2.81 3.36 -6.67
CA ILE A 496 -3.72 2.25 -6.44
C ILE A 496 -3.00 0.91 -6.22
N ALA A 497 -1.90 0.65 -6.94
CA ALA A 497 -1.10 -0.55 -6.73
C ALA A 497 -0.39 -0.51 -5.37
N PHE A 498 0.09 0.66 -4.96
CA PHE A 498 0.71 0.88 -3.66
C PHE A 498 -0.25 0.55 -2.52
N GLY A 499 -1.54 0.86 -2.67
CA GLY A 499 -2.61 0.48 -1.75
C GLY A 499 -2.68 -1.03 -1.44
N SER A 500 -2.23 -1.88 -2.37
CA SER A 500 -2.13 -3.33 -2.17
C SER A 500 -0.75 -3.78 -1.65
N ILE A 501 0.33 -3.14 -2.09
CA ILE A 501 1.71 -3.54 -1.76
C ILE A 501 2.12 -3.12 -0.34
N ARG A 502 1.60 -2.00 0.18
CA ARG A 502 2.08 -1.29 1.39
C ARG A 502 1.90 -2.00 2.75
N MET A 503 1.66 -3.32 2.76
CA MET A 503 1.42 -4.08 3.98
C MET A 503 2.74 -4.39 4.68
N GLU A 504 2.80 -4.28 6.01
CA GLU A 504 4.02 -4.52 6.81
C GLU A 504 4.71 -5.87 6.53
N PRO A 505 4.02 -7.03 6.40
CA PRO A 505 4.69 -8.28 6.02
C PRO A 505 5.39 -8.21 4.65
N VAL A 506 4.79 -7.50 3.69
CA VAL A 506 5.37 -7.32 2.35
C VAL A 506 6.59 -6.42 2.47
N PHE A 507 6.52 -5.32 3.24
CA PHE A 507 7.68 -4.47 3.50
C PHE A 507 8.85 -5.21 4.18
N MET A 508 8.59 -6.15 5.11
CA MET A 508 9.64 -7.02 5.66
C MET A 508 10.31 -7.89 4.57
N VAL A 509 9.52 -8.50 3.68
CA VAL A 509 10.00 -9.26 2.50
C VAL A 509 10.86 -8.38 1.59
N LEU A 510 10.41 -7.15 1.30
CA LEU A 510 11.15 -6.21 0.47
C LEU A 510 12.44 -5.72 1.16
N GLY A 511 12.42 -5.54 2.48
CA GLY A 511 13.59 -5.24 3.31
C GLY A 511 14.67 -6.33 3.19
N GLN A 512 14.29 -7.60 3.37
CA GLN A 512 15.18 -8.74 3.17
C GLN A 512 15.76 -8.78 1.75
N THR A 513 14.91 -8.58 0.73
CA THR A 513 15.34 -8.52 -0.68
C THR A 513 16.37 -7.43 -0.91
N THR A 514 16.11 -6.21 -0.45
CA THR A 514 17.00 -5.06 -0.71
C THR A 514 18.35 -5.21 -0.02
N ALA A 515 18.39 -5.76 1.20
CA ALA A 515 19.66 -6.12 1.85
C ALA A 515 20.42 -7.20 1.07
N THR A 516 19.74 -8.25 0.62
CA THR A 516 20.37 -9.34 -0.17
C THR A 516 20.97 -8.81 -1.47
N ALA A 517 20.23 -7.96 -2.19
CA ALA A 517 20.71 -7.29 -3.39
C ALA A 517 21.87 -6.33 -3.11
N ALA A 518 21.83 -5.58 -2.00
CA ALA A 518 22.94 -4.72 -1.58
C ALA A 518 24.22 -5.54 -1.31
N VAL A 519 24.11 -6.68 -0.64
CA VAL A 519 25.24 -7.59 -0.38
C VAL A 519 25.83 -8.11 -1.69
N ILE A 520 24.99 -8.64 -2.60
CA ILE A 520 25.44 -9.13 -3.90
C ILE A 520 26.12 -8.00 -4.69
N ALA A 521 25.55 -6.80 -4.69
CA ALA A 521 26.12 -5.64 -5.37
C ALA A 521 27.48 -5.22 -4.79
N ILE A 522 27.66 -5.33 -3.46
CA ILE A 522 28.96 -5.09 -2.80
C ILE A 522 29.99 -6.13 -3.25
N ASP A 523 29.62 -7.41 -3.22
CA ASP A 523 30.52 -8.52 -3.52
C ASP A 523 30.95 -8.53 -4.99
N ASP A 524 30.02 -8.23 -5.90
CA ASP A 524 30.26 -8.22 -7.34
C ASP A 524 30.74 -6.86 -7.85
N GLN A 525 30.79 -5.85 -6.97
CA GLN A 525 31.20 -4.48 -7.28
C GLN A 525 30.38 -3.86 -8.41
N VAL A 526 29.07 -4.14 -8.43
CA VAL A 526 28.12 -3.63 -9.42
C VAL A 526 27.18 -2.59 -8.81
N ALA A 527 26.56 -1.80 -9.68
CA ALA A 527 25.41 -0.98 -9.27
C ALA A 527 24.21 -1.88 -8.93
N VAL A 528 23.32 -1.42 -8.06
CA VAL A 528 22.13 -2.20 -7.65
C VAL A 528 21.24 -2.59 -8.84
N GLN A 529 21.22 -1.78 -9.91
CA GLN A 529 20.49 -2.06 -11.15
C GLN A 529 21.10 -3.18 -12.01
N ASN A 530 22.30 -3.65 -11.66
CA ASN A 530 23.07 -4.66 -12.39
C ASN A 530 23.29 -5.94 -11.55
N VAL A 531 22.60 -6.09 -10.43
CA VAL A 531 22.57 -7.34 -9.66
C VAL A 531 22.04 -8.46 -10.55
N ASP A 532 22.74 -9.61 -10.58
CA ASP A 532 22.27 -10.80 -11.27
C ASP A 532 21.02 -11.34 -10.59
N TYR A 533 19.89 -11.30 -11.31
CA TYR A 533 18.60 -11.72 -10.80
C TYR A 533 18.55 -13.21 -10.46
N GLU A 534 19.20 -14.09 -11.22
CA GLU A 534 19.15 -15.53 -10.94
C GLU A 534 19.87 -15.86 -9.64
N ARG A 535 20.99 -15.17 -9.39
CA ARG A 535 21.71 -15.27 -8.11
C ARG A 535 20.89 -14.70 -6.96
N LEU A 536 20.25 -13.54 -7.16
CA LEU A 536 19.36 -12.96 -6.16
C LEU A 536 18.21 -13.92 -5.83
N ALA A 537 17.44 -14.36 -6.83
CA ALA A 537 16.32 -15.27 -6.67
C ALA A 537 16.73 -16.58 -5.97
N SER A 538 17.85 -17.18 -6.37
CA SER A 538 18.39 -18.38 -5.73
C SER A 538 18.62 -18.16 -4.24
N ARG A 539 19.27 -17.04 -3.87
CA ARG A 539 19.53 -16.72 -2.47
C ARG A 539 18.23 -16.46 -1.69
N LEU A 540 17.27 -15.75 -2.26
CA LEU A 540 15.99 -15.47 -1.60
C LEU A 540 15.20 -16.77 -1.33
N LEU A 541 15.23 -17.73 -2.26
CA LEU A 541 14.62 -19.04 -2.08
C LEU A 541 15.33 -19.88 -1.01
N GLU A 542 16.67 -19.83 -0.95
CA GLU A 542 17.45 -20.46 0.13
C GLU A 542 17.06 -19.90 1.51
N ASP A 543 16.82 -18.59 1.58
CA ASP A 543 16.31 -17.90 2.77
C ASP A 543 14.79 -18.03 2.94
N LYS A 544 14.15 -18.99 2.25
CA LYS A 544 12.73 -19.35 2.34
C LYS A 544 11.74 -18.23 1.99
N GLN A 545 12.16 -17.23 1.22
CA GLN A 545 11.24 -16.24 0.67
C GLN A 545 10.41 -16.86 -0.45
N VAL A 546 9.16 -16.40 -0.61
CA VAL A 546 8.24 -16.92 -1.63
C VAL A 546 8.25 -15.97 -2.83
N LEU A 547 8.72 -16.45 -3.98
CA LEU A 547 8.82 -15.65 -5.21
C LEU A 547 7.67 -15.90 -6.19
N THR A 548 7.07 -17.09 -6.15
CA THR A 548 5.96 -17.47 -7.02
C THR A 548 4.84 -18.10 -6.20
N TYR A 549 3.60 -17.84 -6.61
CA TYR A 549 2.44 -18.43 -5.98
C TYR A 549 2.07 -19.72 -6.71
N ALA A 550 2.27 -20.86 -6.05
CA ALA A 550 1.90 -22.16 -6.63
C ALA A 550 0.37 -22.38 -6.65
N GLY A 551 -0.37 -21.80 -5.69
CA GLY A 551 -1.83 -21.86 -5.56
C GLY A 551 -2.48 -23.25 -5.65
N PRO A 552 -3.79 -23.37 -5.44
CA PRO A 552 -4.53 -24.40 -6.16
C PRO A 552 -4.39 -24.11 -7.67
N GLU A 553 -4.15 -25.13 -8.50
CA GLU A 553 -4.10 -24.95 -9.95
C GLU A 553 -5.30 -24.11 -10.40
N ALA A 554 -5.03 -22.90 -10.93
CA ALA A 554 -6.07 -22.13 -11.59
C ALA A 554 -6.65 -23.05 -12.67
N LYS A 555 -7.97 -23.29 -12.67
CA LYS A 555 -8.58 -24.06 -13.76
C LYS A 555 -8.18 -23.35 -15.06
N PRO A 556 -7.37 -23.96 -15.92
CA PRO A 556 -6.87 -23.29 -17.10
C PRO A 556 -8.07 -22.85 -17.92
N GLY A 557 -8.08 -21.58 -18.32
CA GLY A 557 -9.03 -21.09 -19.31
C GLY A 557 -8.67 -21.66 -20.68
N ILE A 558 -9.56 -21.48 -21.65
CA ILE A 558 -9.33 -21.86 -23.03
C ILE A 558 -8.32 -20.86 -23.63
N ASP A 559 -7.18 -21.33 -24.13
CA ASP A 559 -6.21 -20.48 -24.82
C ASP A 559 -6.86 -19.89 -26.08
N PRO A 560 -6.97 -18.56 -26.22
CA PRO A 560 -7.53 -17.93 -27.42
C PRO A 560 -6.86 -18.40 -28.71
N LYS A 561 -5.57 -18.75 -28.68
CA LYS A 561 -4.81 -19.23 -29.84
C LYS A 561 -5.15 -20.66 -30.24
N SER A 562 -5.80 -21.41 -29.36
CA SER A 562 -6.25 -22.78 -29.64
C SER A 562 -7.58 -22.84 -30.38
N LEU A 563 -8.29 -21.71 -30.46
CA LEU A 563 -9.60 -21.57 -31.11
C LEU A 563 -9.44 -21.13 -32.56
N ASP A 564 -10.33 -21.61 -33.42
CA ASP A 564 -10.31 -21.27 -34.85
C ASP A 564 -10.60 -19.78 -35.09
N GLY A 565 -10.00 -19.23 -36.15
CA GLY A 565 -10.27 -17.87 -36.61
C GLY A 565 -9.55 -16.79 -35.80
N VAL A 566 -10.16 -15.60 -35.75
CA VAL A 566 -9.67 -14.48 -34.93
C VAL A 566 -10.50 -14.47 -33.65
N VAL A 567 -9.84 -14.58 -32.49
CA VAL A 567 -10.48 -14.46 -31.17
C VAL A 567 -10.04 -13.15 -30.52
N VAL A 568 -11.01 -12.39 -30.03
CA VAL A 568 -10.79 -11.19 -29.23
C VAL A 568 -11.25 -11.51 -27.80
N ASP A 569 -10.28 -11.60 -26.90
CA ASP A 569 -10.47 -11.84 -25.47
C ASP A 569 -10.91 -10.56 -24.74
N ASN A 570 -11.54 -10.67 -23.57
CA ASN A 570 -12.02 -9.50 -22.82
C ASN A 570 -10.88 -8.56 -22.40
N SER A 571 -9.65 -9.07 -22.24
CA SER A 571 -8.46 -8.23 -22.00
C SER A 571 -8.16 -7.24 -23.14
N GLN A 572 -8.76 -7.44 -24.31
CA GLN A 572 -8.61 -6.59 -25.50
C GLN A 572 -9.86 -5.75 -25.78
N ALA A 573 -10.94 -5.93 -25.02
CA ALA A 573 -12.17 -5.17 -25.18
C ALA A 573 -12.04 -3.77 -24.56
N LYS A 574 -12.76 -2.80 -25.16
CA LYS A 574 -12.98 -1.49 -24.52
C LYS A 574 -14.27 -1.57 -23.73
N THR A 575 -14.25 -1.13 -22.48
CA THR A 575 -15.40 -1.28 -21.58
C THR A 575 -15.89 0.08 -21.08
N GLU A 576 -17.21 0.19 -20.97
CA GLU A 576 -17.93 1.27 -20.31
C GLU A 576 -18.82 0.67 -19.22
N GLY A 577 -19.02 1.40 -18.12
CA GLY A 577 -19.80 0.93 -16.97
C GLY A 577 -19.01 0.10 -15.96
N GLY A 578 -19.70 -0.37 -14.92
CA GLY A 578 -19.11 -1.02 -13.73
C GLY A 578 -18.76 -2.49 -13.92
N TRP A 579 -18.05 -2.86 -14.98
CA TRP A 579 -17.61 -4.24 -15.20
C TRP A 579 -16.65 -4.72 -14.10
N MET A 580 -16.91 -5.91 -13.56
CA MET A 580 -16.05 -6.60 -12.60
C MET A 580 -15.36 -7.80 -13.24
N VAL A 581 -14.14 -8.11 -12.79
CA VAL A 581 -13.32 -9.22 -13.31
C VAL A 581 -13.50 -10.47 -12.43
N SER A 582 -13.62 -11.64 -13.05
CA SER A 582 -13.63 -12.93 -12.37
C SER A 582 -12.84 -13.99 -13.15
N ASN A 583 -12.26 -14.96 -12.45
CA ASN A 583 -11.51 -16.09 -13.03
C ASN A 583 -11.99 -17.45 -12.49
N SER A 584 -13.16 -17.49 -11.85
CA SER A 584 -13.63 -18.65 -11.10
C SER A 584 -14.03 -19.88 -11.93
N SER A 585 -14.12 -19.73 -13.26
CA SER A 585 -14.57 -20.78 -14.18
C SER A 585 -13.49 -21.14 -15.20
N GLY A 586 -13.23 -22.44 -15.40
CA GLY A 586 -12.33 -22.93 -16.45
C GLY A 586 -12.90 -22.89 -17.87
N GLN A 587 -14.20 -22.60 -18.03
CA GLN A 587 -14.82 -22.45 -19.37
C GLN A 587 -14.57 -21.08 -20.00
N ARG A 588 -13.93 -20.16 -19.26
CA ARG A 588 -13.58 -18.83 -19.78
C ARG A 588 -12.51 -18.92 -20.86
N VAL A 589 -12.49 -17.96 -21.76
CA VAL A 589 -11.37 -17.74 -22.67
C VAL A 589 -10.31 -16.90 -21.94
N GLY A 590 -9.03 -17.19 -22.20
CA GLY A 590 -7.93 -16.43 -21.60
C GLY A 590 -7.84 -16.52 -20.07
N MET A 591 -7.43 -15.42 -19.44
CA MET A 591 -7.07 -15.39 -18.02
C MET A 591 -8.26 -15.19 -17.08
N ASN A 592 -9.27 -14.42 -17.50
CA ASN A 592 -10.41 -14.01 -16.69
C ASN A 592 -11.60 -13.70 -17.62
N TYR A 593 -12.71 -13.23 -17.07
CA TYR A 593 -13.87 -12.75 -17.82
C TYR A 593 -14.51 -11.59 -17.06
N LEU A 594 -15.32 -10.79 -17.73
CA LEU A 594 -16.04 -9.67 -17.12
C LEU A 594 -17.47 -10.06 -16.76
N HIS A 595 -18.00 -9.46 -15.69
CA HIS A 595 -19.42 -9.51 -15.38
C HIS A 595 -19.95 -8.18 -14.86
N ASP A 596 -21.22 -7.88 -15.14
CA ASP A 596 -21.89 -6.63 -14.73
C ASP A 596 -22.29 -6.59 -13.24
N GLY A 597 -22.13 -7.71 -12.53
CA GLY A 597 -22.54 -7.79 -11.13
C GLY A 597 -24.04 -7.93 -10.91
N ASP A 598 -24.80 -8.11 -11.99
CA ASP A 598 -26.25 -8.02 -11.97
C ASP A 598 -26.79 -6.68 -11.43
N ALA A 599 -26.04 -5.60 -11.66
CA ALA A 599 -26.37 -4.25 -11.26
C ALA A 599 -26.35 -3.29 -12.48
N SER A 600 -26.82 -2.05 -12.29
CA SER A 600 -26.67 -0.95 -13.26
C SER A 600 -27.05 -1.33 -14.70
N LYS A 601 -28.27 -1.86 -14.87
CA LYS A 601 -28.78 -2.35 -16.17
C LYS A 601 -28.88 -1.20 -17.17
N GLY A 602 -28.22 -1.35 -18.32
CA GLY A 602 -28.13 -0.33 -19.36
C GLY A 602 -26.81 0.45 -19.36
N ASP A 603 -26.03 0.39 -18.28
CA ASP A 603 -24.80 1.19 -18.13
C ASP A 603 -23.53 0.45 -18.61
N CYS A 604 -23.58 -0.88 -18.72
CA CYS A 604 -22.40 -1.69 -19.03
C CYS A 604 -22.36 -2.07 -20.51
N VAL A 605 -21.29 -1.65 -21.20
CA VAL A 605 -21.00 -2.00 -22.60
C VAL A 605 -19.57 -2.54 -22.70
N ALA A 606 -19.38 -3.68 -23.36
CA ALA A 606 -18.06 -4.19 -23.72
C ALA A 606 -17.94 -4.29 -25.24
N VAL A 607 -17.01 -3.54 -25.82
CA VAL A 607 -16.78 -3.40 -27.25
C VAL A 607 -15.56 -4.20 -27.68
N TYR A 608 -15.78 -5.19 -28.54
CA TYR A 608 -14.77 -6.08 -29.10
C TYR A 608 -14.48 -5.67 -30.54
N GLU A 609 -13.25 -5.26 -30.80
CA GLU A 609 -12.76 -4.90 -32.14
C GLU A 609 -11.91 -6.04 -32.72
N GLY A 610 -12.49 -6.81 -33.65
CA GLY A 610 -11.82 -7.88 -34.37
C GLY A 610 -10.99 -7.34 -35.54
N LYS A 611 -9.67 -7.53 -35.48
CA LYS A 611 -8.75 -7.24 -36.60
C LYS A 611 -8.66 -8.44 -37.53
N LEU A 612 -9.53 -8.48 -38.53
CA LEU A 612 -9.65 -9.57 -39.50
C LEU A 612 -8.58 -9.45 -40.59
N LYS A 613 -8.10 -10.60 -41.09
CA LYS A 613 -7.05 -10.64 -42.13
C LYS A 613 -7.50 -9.99 -43.45
N ARG A 614 -8.79 -10.02 -43.76
CA ARG A 614 -9.42 -9.41 -44.94
C ARG A 614 -10.91 -9.19 -44.68
N PRO A 615 -11.56 -8.24 -45.37
CA PRO A 615 -13.02 -8.16 -45.43
C PRO A 615 -13.63 -9.44 -46.03
N GLY A 616 -14.86 -9.77 -45.64
CA GLY A 616 -15.63 -10.87 -46.21
C GLY A 616 -16.65 -11.45 -45.25
N ARG A 617 -17.14 -12.66 -45.56
CA ARG A 617 -18.16 -13.34 -44.77
C ARG A 617 -17.57 -14.10 -43.59
N TYR A 618 -18.05 -13.83 -42.39
CA TYR A 618 -17.60 -14.46 -41.15
C TYR A 618 -18.78 -14.94 -40.31
N GLN A 619 -18.64 -16.12 -39.72
CA GLN A 619 -19.45 -16.57 -38.60
C GLN A 619 -18.92 -15.91 -37.33
N VAL A 620 -19.81 -15.28 -36.57
CA VAL A 620 -19.46 -14.62 -35.31
C VAL A 620 -20.02 -15.44 -34.16
N ASN A 621 -19.15 -15.83 -33.23
CA ASN A 621 -19.54 -16.53 -32.02
C ASN A 621 -19.26 -15.70 -30.78
N LEU A 622 -20.13 -15.80 -29.78
CA LEU A 622 -19.87 -15.35 -28.42
C LEU A 622 -19.42 -16.55 -27.57
N LEU A 623 -18.40 -16.36 -26.74
CA LEU A 623 -17.88 -17.35 -25.79
C LEU A 623 -18.03 -16.80 -24.36
N TRP A 624 -18.40 -17.64 -23.39
CA TRP A 624 -18.54 -17.26 -21.97
C TRP A 624 -18.55 -18.46 -21.01
N PRO A 625 -18.19 -18.27 -19.73
CA PRO A 625 -18.41 -19.28 -18.69
C PRO A 625 -19.89 -19.41 -18.27
N VAL A 626 -20.47 -20.59 -18.47
CA VAL A 626 -21.88 -20.86 -18.15
C VAL A 626 -22.09 -20.95 -16.64
N HIS A 627 -23.18 -20.35 -16.15
CA HIS A 627 -23.64 -20.52 -14.78
C HIS A 627 -25.15 -20.24 -14.65
N PRO A 628 -25.88 -20.88 -13.71
CA PRO A 628 -27.33 -20.67 -13.56
C PRO A 628 -27.76 -19.22 -13.24
N ASN A 629 -26.85 -18.39 -12.70
CA ASN A 629 -27.14 -16.99 -12.36
C ASN A 629 -26.91 -15.99 -13.51
N ARG A 630 -26.47 -16.43 -14.70
CA ARG A 630 -26.23 -15.52 -15.84
C ARG A 630 -27.53 -14.93 -16.39
N ALA A 631 -27.49 -14.00 -17.33
CA ALA A 631 -28.70 -13.53 -18.01
C ALA A 631 -29.16 -14.54 -19.06
N SER A 632 -30.48 -14.72 -19.17
CA SER A 632 -31.09 -15.53 -20.25
C SER A 632 -31.26 -14.76 -21.56
N ASN A 633 -31.01 -13.45 -21.53
CA ASN A 633 -31.33 -12.50 -22.60
C ASN A 633 -30.23 -11.42 -22.77
N THR A 634 -28.95 -11.78 -22.65
CA THR A 634 -27.82 -10.86 -22.88
C THR A 634 -27.91 -10.24 -24.26
N LEU A 635 -27.85 -8.90 -24.38
CA LEU A 635 -27.88 -8.22 -25.66
C LEU A 635 -26.49 -8.19 -26.29
N VAL A 636 -26.40 -8.64 -27.54
CA VAL A 636 -25.20 -8.55 -28.36
C VAL A 636 -25.53 -7.81 -29.65
N THR A 637 -24.74 -6.79 -29.98
CA THR A 637 -24.88 -6.01 -31.21
C THR A 637 -23.68 -6.28 -32.12
N ILE A 638 -23.93 -6.61 -33.39
CA ILE A 638 -22.91 -6.83 -34.42
C ILE A 638 -23.06 -5.75 -35.49
N THR A 639 -21.97 -5.06 -35.85
CA THR A 639 -21.98 -4.09 -36.95
C THR A 639 -21.42 -4.74 -38.22
N ASP A 640 -22.23 -4.80 -39.28
CA ASP A 640 -21.79 -5.35 -40.57
C ASP A 640 -21.01 -4.33 -41.43
N ALA A 641 -20.46 -4.80 -42.55
CA ALA A 641 -19.66 -3.98 -43.46
C ALA A 641 -20.41 -2.76 -44.05
N SER A 642 -21.75 -2.78 -44.07
CA SER A 642 -22.57 -1.63 -44.49
C SER A 642 -22.80 -0.61 -43.38
N GLY A 643 -22.31 -0.89 -42.17
CA GLY A 643 -22.57 -0.11 -40.96
C GLY A 643 -23.91 -0.43 -40.30
N LYS A 644 -24.63 -1.46 -40.78
CA LYS A 644 -25.92 -1.86 -40.19
C LYS A 644 -25.66 -2.70 -38.93
N GLN A 645 -26.38 -2.37 -37.86
CA GLN A 645 -26.36 -3.10 -36.61
C GLN A 645 -27.39 -4.24 -36.60
N HIS A 646 -26.97 -5.40 -36.09
CA HIS A 646 -27.80 -6.58 -35.88
C HIS A 646 -27.80 -6.93 -34.40
N GLU A 647 -28.97 -7.13 -33.82
CA GLU A 647 -29.14 -7.45 -32.41
C GLU A 647 -29.47 -8.93 -32.21
N VAL A 648 -28.79 -9.56 -31.25
CA VAL A 648 -28.99 -10.96 -30.87
C VAL A 648 -29.10 -11.03 -29.35
N ARG A 649 -30.13 -11.72 -28.85
CA ARG A 649 -30.29 -12.01 -27.41
C ARG A 649 -29.75 -13.41 -27.11
N VAL A 650 -28.76 -13.50 -26.23
CA VAL A 650 -28.06 -14.74 -25.90
C VAL A 650 -28.42 -15.23 -24.51
N ASN A 651 -28.79 -16.50 -24.39
CA ASN A 651 -29.02 -17.17 -23.12
C ASN A 651 -27.71 -17.71 -22.55
N GLN A 652 -27.11 -16.95 -21.63
CA GLN A 652 -25.86 -17.32 -21.00
C GLN A 652 -26.02 -18.34 -19.85
N ARG A 653 -27.26 -18.66 -19.45
CA ARG A 653 -27.56 -19.68 -18.44
C ARG A 653 -27.55 -21.10 -19.00
N ASP A 654 -27.72 -21.27 -20.32
CA ASP A 654 -27.95 -22.58 -20.91
C ASP A 654 -26.70 -23.47 -20.84
N SER A 655 -26.69 -24.42 -19.90
CA SER A 655 -25.59 -25.38 -19.75
C SER A 655 -25.37 -26.24 -20.99
N LYS A 656 -26.36 -26.38 -21.87
CA LYS A 656 -26.24 -27.16 -23.12
C LYS A 656 -25.46 -26.41 -24.19
N SER A 657 -25.29 -25.10 -24.07
CA SER A 657 -24.50 -24.31 -25.03
C SER A 657 -23.01 -24.64 -24.95
N GLY A 658 -22.54 -25.16 -23.80
CA GLY A 658 -21.12 -25.34 -23.55
C GLY A 658 -20.33 -24.03 -23.41
N GLY A 659 -21.02 -22.90 -23.25
CA GLY A 659 -20.38 -21.58 -23.15
C GLY A 659 -20.12 -20.91 -24.49
N GLN A 660 -20.89 -21.27 -25.52
CA GLN A 660 -20.77 -20.67 -26.85
C GLN A 660 -22.13 -20.46 -27.52
N ALA A 661 -22.25 -19.40 -28.33
CA ALA A 661 -23.41 -19.15 -29.19
C ALA A 661 -22.96 -18.61 -30.54
N ASN A 662 -23.48 -19.20 -31.61
CA ASN A 662 -23.38 -18.64 -32.96
C ASN A 662 -24.39 -17.48 -33.07
N LEU A 663 -23.88 -16.28 -33.31
CA LEU A 663 -24.68 -15.05 -33.45
C LEU A 663 -25.20 -14.86 -34.87
N GLY A 664 -24.60 -15.54 -35.84
CA GLY A 664 -24.93 -15.47 -37.26
C GLY A 664 -23.71 -15.38 -38.15
N GLU A 665 -23.96 -15.34 -39.47
CA GLU A 665 -22.96 -15.08 -40.49
C GLU A 665 -23.18 -13.68 -41.06
N PHE A 666 -22.14 -12.86 -41.05
CA PHE A 666 -22.20 -11.45 -41.44
C PHE A 666 -21.10 -11.13 -42.45
N GLU A 667 -21.36 -10.21 -43.36
CA GLU A 667 -20.31 -9.57 -44.17
C GLU A 667 -19.64 -8.51 -43.31
N LEU A 668 -18.33 -8.63 -43.06
CA LEU A 668 -17.56 -7.79 -42.15
C LEU A 668 -16.38 -7.13 -42.86
N GLU A 669 -16.04 -5.91 -42.45
CA GLU A 669 -14.81 -5.24 -42.83
C GLU A 669 -13.59 -5.81 -42.09
N ALA A 670 -12.38 -5.38 -42.48
CA ALA A 670 -11.15 -5.79 -41.80
C ALA A 670 -11.10 -5.39 -40.31
N SER A 671 -11.84 -4.36 -39.90
CA SER A 671 -12.15 -4.06 -38.51
C SER A 671 -13.63 -4.34 -38.25
N ALA A 672 -13.91 -5.36 -37.44
CA ALA A 672 -15.26 -5.79 -37.10
C ALA A 672 -15.59 -5.44 -35.65
N ILE A 673 -16.80 -4.94 -35.40
CA ILE A 673 -17.23 -4.47 -34.08
C ILE A 673 -18.38 -5.34 -33.55
N VAL A 674 -18.20 -5.87 -32.34
CA VAL A 674 -19.23 -6.56 -31.57
C VAL A 674 -19.34 -5.94 -30.17
N GLU A 675 -20.55 -5.64 -29.74
CA GLU A 675 -20.83 -5.05 -28.44
C GLU A 675 -21.65 -6.01 -27.58
N ILE A 676 -21.28 -6.16 -26.31
CA ILE A 676 -22.06 -6.90 -25.31
C ILE A 676 -22.63 -5.87 -24.32
N LYS A 677 -23.96 -5.91 -24.11
CA LYS A 677 -24.69 -4.92 -23.30
C LYS A 677 -25.54 -5.60 -22.23
N ASN A 678 -25.67 -4.95 -21.07
CA ASN A 678 -26.51 -5.46 -19.97
C ASN A 678 -27.94 -4.89 -19.94
N GLU A 679 -28.34 -4.13 -20.96
CA GLU A 679 -29.67 -3.56 -21.11
C GLU A 679 -30.78 -4.62 -21.03
N ASP A 680 -31.77 -4.37 -20.16
CA ASP A 680 -32.92 -5.24 -19.88
C ASP A 680 -32.56 -6.70 -19.49
N SER A 681 -31.33 -6.94 -19.04
CA SER A 681 -30.90 -8.29 -18.68
C SER A 681 -31.53 -8.78 -17.37
N ASP A 682 -31.91 -10.05 -17.32
CA ASP A 682 -32.59 -10.68 -16.19
C ASP A 682 -31.65 -11.41 -15.21
N GLY A 683 -30.34 -11.17 -15.31
CA GLY A 683 -29.29 -11.76 -14.48
C GLY A 683 -27.90 -11.23 -14.86
N TYR A 684 -26.85 -11.90 -14.38
CA TYR A 684 -25.46 -11.49 -14.64
C TYR A 684 -25.13 -11.57 -16.14
N VAL A 685 -24.75 -10.46 -16.74
CA VAL A 685 -24.22 -10.43 -18.12
C VAL A 685 -22.71 -10.66 -18.08
N ILE A 686 -22.25 -11.57 -18.91
CA ILE A 686 -20.84 -11.96 -19.03
C ILE A 686 -20.27 -11.48 -20.36
N ALA A 687 -19.13 -10.80 -20.29
CA ALA A 687 -18.33 -10.44 -21.45
C ALA A 687 -16.97 -11.14 -21.31
N ASP A 688 -16.74 -12.15 -22.16
CA ASP A 688 -15.54 -12.98 -22.15
C ASP A 688 -14.84 -12.89 -23.50
N ALA A 689 -15.23 -13.63 -24.54
CA ALA A 689 -14.58 -13.51 -25.85
C ALA A 689 -15.54 -13.52 -27.03
N VAL A 690 -15.12 -12.87 -28.12
CA VAL A 690 -15.79 -12.89 -29.42
C VAL A 690 -14.87 -13.57 -30.43
N GLN A 691 -15.42 -14.51 -31.20
CA GLN A 691 -14.70 -15.29 -32.20
C GLN A 691 -15.26 -15.04 -33.60
N PHE A 692 -14.36 -14.81 -34.56
CA PHE A 692 -14.67 -14.58 -35.97
C PHE A 692 -14.07 -15.71 -36.82
N ILE A 693 -14.91 -16.55 -37.41
CA ILE A 693 -14.51 -17.67 -38.27
C ILE A 693 -14.87 -17.35 -39.73
N PRO A 694 -13.92 -17.32 -40.68
CA PRO A 694 -14.24 -17.05 -42.08
C PRO A 694 -15.13 -18.15 -42.68
N VAL A 695 -16.22 -17.76 -43.34
CA VAL A 695 -17.17 -18.67 -44.00
C VAL A 695 -16.78 -18.80 -45.46
N GLY A 696 -16.57 -20.04 -45.93
CA GLY A 696 -16.39 -20.32 -47.36
C GLY A 696 -14.95 -20.22 -47.88
N VAL A 697 -13.93 -20.50 -47.06
CA VAL A 697 -12.55 -20.65 -47.53
C VAL A 697 -12.02 -22.03 -47.13
N ALA A 698 -12.32 -23.03 -47.96
CA ALA A 698 -11.55 -24.27 -47.95
C ALA A 698 -10.23 -24.02 -48.70
N GLY A 699 -9.13 -23.92 -47.94
CA GLY A 699 -7.75 -24.00 -48.44
C GLY A 699 -7.19 -22.72 -49.06
N GLU A 700 -6.28 -22.08 -48.34
CA GLU A 700 -4.98 -21.60 -48.85
C GLU A 700 -3.99 -21.44 -47.69
#